data_AF-A0A668ALZ7-F1
#
_entry.id   AF-A0A668ALZ7-F1
#
_cell.length_a   1.000
_cell.length_b   1.000
_cell.length_c   1.000
_cell.angle_alpha   90.00
_cell.angle_beta   90.00
_cell.angle_gamma   90.00
#
_symmetry.space_group_name_H-M   'P 1'
#
loop_
_entity.id
_entity.type
_entity.pdbx_description
1 polymer ?
#
loop_
_entity_poly.entity_id
_entity_poly.type
_entity_poly.pdbx_seq_one_letter_code
_entity_poly.pdbx_strand_id
1 'polypeptide(L)'
;MWLATFRDHLLPAHLLHQQGTVTITHCALLWWILCSCWSFTKATSQKFYPTVTTQFGKLRGLRVPVPSEVLRPVDQYLGVPYAAPPLGEKRFMPPEQPSSWSGIKNATHFMPVCPQNIHNTVPEIMMPIWFTYNLDTVATYIQDQSEDCLYLNIYAPTEDGSQHKKKGAAFSHGDSDKSQDIRDSEARPVMVYIHGGSYMEGTGNMMDGSVLASYGNVVVVTLNYRVGILGFLSTGDQAAKGNYGLLDQIQALRWISKNIGYFGGDPGRITVFGSGIGAACVSLLTLSHHSEGLFHRAIIQSGSALSSWAVNYQPVKYTRMLAERVGCNVLDTVDMVSCLQKKSAKELVEQDIQPARYRVAFGPVIDGDVIPDDPEILMEQGEFLNYDIMLGVNQGEGLRFVENVMDLEDGVSGSDFDFAVSDFVDSLYGYPEGKDTLRETIKFMYTDWADKDNPETRRKTLVALFTDHQWVEPSVVTADLHARYGSPTYFYAFYHHCQSLMKPVWSDSAHGDEVPYVFGIPMVGPTDLFPCNFSRNDIMLSAVVMTYWTNFAKSGDPNKPVPQDTKFIHTKANRFEEVAWSKYDPYDQLYLHIGLKPRIRDHYRATKVAFWKHLVPHLYNLHDMFHYSSTTTKVTPLDSTQSNGKSKSSSTSRPPLSTAHNNGEGGREMGPLIMPNPRDYSTELSVTIAVGASLLFLNVLAFAALYYRKDKRSRQDASQQPSPQRESKGNSASHTTTIDESVSQQMNQCDALHNPLHVSPSLDYSLTMRRSPDDIPLMTPNNITMIPNSLMGLSNMSPYSTFPAGYSSAGLPSTHSTTRV
;
A
#
# COMPACT_ATOMS: atom_id res chain seq x y z
N MET A 1 -48.58 29.65 -15.88
CA MET A 1 -49.50 30.24 -16.89
C MET A 1 -50.93 29.77 -16.58
N TRP A 2 -51.97 30.45 -17.05
CA TRP A 2 -53.36 30.26 -16.61
C TRP A 2 -54.20 29.38 -17.57
N LEU A 3 -55.50 29.19 -17.21
CA LEU A 3 -56.60 28.52 -17.97
C LEU A 3 -56.62 26.98 -17.86
N ALA A 4 -57.66 26.26 -17.40
CA ALA A 4 -59.06 26.49 -16.99
C ALA A 4 -60.19 26.13 -18.00
N THR A 5 -61.10 25.26 -17.51
CA THR A 5 -62.56 25.15 -17.79
C THR A 5 -63.11 25.08 -19.21
N PHE A 6 -63.73 23.95 -19.56
CA PHE A 6 -65.01 23.78 -20.29
C PHE A 6 -65.44 22.31 -20.06
N ARG A 7 -66.69 21.85 -19.87
CA ARG A 7 -68.04 22.38 -19.55
C ARG A 7 -69.01 21.25 -19.97
N ASP A 8 -69.95 20.84 -19.14
CA ASP A 8 -70.94 19.82 -19.52
C ASP A 8 -71.90 20.24 -20.65
N HIS A 9 -72.42 19.25 -21.40
CA HIS A 9 -73.86 19.02 -21.46
C HIS A 9 -74.29 17.70 -22.13
N LEU A 10 -75.23 17.02 -21.47
CA LEU A 10 -76.36 16.25 -22.00
C LEU A 10 -76.11 14.97 -22.83
N LEU A 11 -76.47 13.85 -22.20
CA LEU A 11 -76.87 12.58 -22.84
C LEU A 11 -78.11 12.77 -23.75
N PRO A 12 -78.36 11.80 -24.64
CA PRO A 12 -79.51 10.94 -24.40
C PRO A 12 -79.14 9.46 -24.34
N ALA A 13 -79.82 8.70 -23.47
CA ALA A 13 -79.66 7.26 -23.35
C ALA A 13 -80.85 6.53 -23.97
N HIS A 14 -80.61 5.50 -24.79
CA HIS A 14 -81.43 4.28 -24.83
C HIS A 14 -80.80 3.19 -25.72
N LEU A 15 -80.10 2.24 -25.09
CA LEU A 15 -80.12 0.82 -25.42
C LEU A 15 -79.52 0.04 -24.23
N LEU A 16 -80.19 -1.02 -23.79
CA LEU A 16 -79.99 -1.68 -22.49
C LEU A 16 -79.61 -3.16 -22.67
N HIS A 17 -78.98 -3.75 -21.64
CA HIS A 17 -78.69 -5.19 -21.48
C HIS A 17 -77.87 -5.86 -22.62
N GLN A 18 -76.62 -6.28 -22.37
CA GLN A 18 -76.42 -7.68 -21.93
C GLN A 18 -75.10 -7.99 -21.17
N GLN A 19 -74.25 -7.01 -20.83
CA GLN A 19 -72.89 -7.27 -20.31
C GLN A 19 -72.65 -6.99 -18.81
N GLY A 20 -73.71 -6.82 -18.01
CA GLY A 20 -73.60 -6.33 -16.62
C GLY A 20 -73.04 -7.31 -15.57
N THR A 21 -73.14 -8.63 -15.78
CA THR A 21 -72.74 -9.63 -14.76
C THR A 21 -71.31 -10.14 -14.91
N VAL A 22 -70.85 -10.33 -16.15
CA VAL A 22 -69.49 -10.81 -16.48
C VAL A 22 -68.43 -9.75 -16.20
N THR A 23 -68.77 -8.47 -16.40
CA THR A 23 -67.85 -7.34 -16.13
C THR A 23 -67.59 -7.17 -14.64
N ILE A 24 -68.60 -7.29 -13.78
CA ILE A 24 -68.45 -7.15 -12.33
C ILE A 24 -67.56 -8.26 -11.74
N THR A 25 -67.72 -9.52 -12.18
CA THR A 25 -66.88 -10.63 -11.68
C THR A 25 -65.43 -10.50 -12.16
N HIS A 26 -65.18 -10.10 -13.41
CA HIS A 26 -63.81 -9.84 -13.88
C HIS A 26 -63.17 -8.63 -13.19
N CYS A 27 -63.91 -7.54 -12.98
CA CYS A 27 -63.40 -6.39 -12.22
C CYS A 27 -63.10 -6.75 -10.76
N ALA A 28 -63.96 -7.54 -10.11
CA ALA A 28 -63.73 -8.04 -8.76
C ALA A 28 -62.51 -8.96 -8.69
N LEU A 29 -62.32 -9.85 -9.67
CA LEU A 29 -61.15 -10.73 -9.75
C LEU A 29 -59.86 -9.94 -10.02
N LEU A 30 -59.90 -8.93 -10.89
CA LEU A 30 -58.80 -8.01 -11.13
C LEU A 30 -58.47 -7.18 -9.89
N TRP A 31 -59.47 -6.71 -9.14
CA TRP A 31 -59.25 -6.06 -7.84
C TRP A 31 -58.65 -7.02 -6.81
N TRP A 32 -59.10 -8.27 -6.75
CA TRP A 32 -58.52 -9.27 -5.86
C TRP A 32 -57.07 -9.60 -6.24
N ILE A 33 -56.77 -9.75 -7.54
CA ILE A 33 -55.42 -9.95 -8.05
C ILE A 33 -54.55 -8.71 -7.74
N LEU A 34 -55.01 -7.49 -8.03
CA LEU A 34 -54.29 -6.25 -7.74
C LEU A 34 -54.07 -6.03 -6.25
N CYS A 35 -55.08 -6.27 -5.40
CA CYS A 35 -54.93 -6.19 -3.94
C CYS A 35 -54.01 -7.29 -3.41
N SER A 36 -54.07 -8.53 -3.93
CA SER A 36 -53.14 -9.59 -3.53
C SER A 36 -51.71 -9.30 -3.99
N CYS A 37 -51.51 -8.79 -5.20
CA CYS A 37 -50.21 -8.31 -5.68
C CYS A 37 -49.71 -7.11 -4.86
N TRP A 38 -50.58 -6.19 -4.43
CA TRP A 38 -50.24 -5.13 -3.46
C TRP A 38 -49.92 -5.67 -2.06
N SER A 39 -50.53 -6.77 -1.63
CA SER A 39 -50.18 -7.45 -0.37
C SER A 39 -48.86 -8.21 -0.48
N PHE A 40 -48.59 -8.87 -1.60
CA PHE A 40 -47.33 -9.59 -1.88
C PHE A 40 -46.16 -8.62 -2.13
N THR A 41 -46.38 -7.48 -2.80
CA THR A 41 -45.34 -6.41 -2.90
C THR A 41 -45.18 -5.63 -1.59
N LYS A 42 -46.18 -5.66 -0.69
CA LYS A 42 -46.03 -5.27 0.71
C LYS A 42 -45.50 -6.37 1.63
N ALA A 43 -45.04 -7.51 1.09
CA ALA A 43 -44.05 -8.35 1.77
C ALA A 43 -42.66 -7.69 1.75
N THR A 44 -42.60 -6.41 2.13
CA THR A 44 -41.35 -5.66 2.27
C THR A 44 -40.46 -6.35 3.28
N SER A 45 -39.20 -6.61 2.91
CA SER A 45 -38.20 -7.22 3.80
C SER A 45 -38.21 -6.52 5.16
N GLN A 46 -38.58 -7.27 6.21
CA GLN A 46 -38.78 -6.72 7.54
C GLN A 46 -37.43 -6.31 8.13
N LYS A 47 -37.10 -5.02 8.06
CA LYS A 47 -35.84 -4.47 8.60
C LYS A 47 -35.68 -4.90 10.05
N PHE A 48 -34.68 -5.74 10.31
CA PHE A 48 -34.35 -6.23 11.63
C PHE A 48 -33.35 -5.27 12.29
N TYR A 49 -33.64 -4.89 13.53
CA TYR A 49 -32.89 -3.88 14.27
C TYR A 49 -32.24 -4.52 15.50
N PRO A 50 -31.06 -5.15 15.36
CA PRO A 50 -30.36 -5.78 16.47
C PRO A 50 -30.02 -4.74 17.55
N THR A 51 -30.02 -5.16 18.81
CA THR A 51 -29.74 -4.26 19.94
C THR A 51 -28.66 -4.86 20.84
N VAL A 52 -27.58 -4.10 21.05
CA VAL A 52 -26.40 -4.47 21.84
C VAL A 52 -26.30 -3.54 23.05
N THR A 53 -25.74 -4.04 24.17
CA THR A 53 -25.45 -3.23 25.36
C THR A 53 -23.94 -3.15 25.54
N THR A 54 -23.38 -1.94 25.43
CA THR A 54 -21.96 -1.66 25.66
C THR A 54 -21.73 -1.18 27.10
N GLN A 55 -20.48 -0.90 27.49
CA GLN A 55 -20.16 -0.29 28.79
C GLN A 55 -20.80 1.10 28.97
N PHE A 56 -21.11 1.79 27.86
CA PHE A 56 -21.62 3.17 27.86
C PHE A 56 -23.14 3.26 27.69
N GLY A 57 -23.80 2.23 27.16
CA GLY A 57 -25.25 2.22 27.00
C GLY A 57 -25.74 1.24 25.92
N LYS A 58 -27.02 1.31 25.56
CA LYS A 58 -27.59 0.44 24.52
C LYS A 58 -27.51 1.08 23.14
N LEU A 59 -27.15 0.28 22.14
CA LEU A 59 -27.08 0.65 20.73
C LEU A 59 -28.08 -0.20 19.93
N ARG A 60 -28.78 0.42 18.99
CA ARG A 60 -29.60 -0.28 17.99
C ARG A 60 -28.93 -0.17 16.61
N GLY A 61 -28.47 -1.30 16.08
CA GLY A 61 -27.96 -1.41 14.72
C GLY A 61 -29.06 -1.70 13.69
N LEU A 62 -28.65 -2.04 12.47
CA LEU A 62 -29.50 -2.47 11.36
C LEU A 62 -28.91 -3.72 10.71
N ARG A 63 -29.73 -4.76 10.51
CA ARG A 63 -29.33 -5.93 9.71
C ARG A 63 -29.55 -5.64 8.23
N VAL A 64 -28.49 -5.80 7.43
CA VAL A 64 -28.52 -5.66 5.97
C VAL A 64 -28.21 -6.99 5.29
N PRO A 65 -28.86 -7.32 4.15
CA PRO A 65 -28.40 -8.38 3.27
C PRO A 65 -27.13 -7.90 2.52
N VAL A 66 -26.19 -8.81 2.26
CA VAL A 66 -25.07 -8.55 1.36
C VAL A 66 -25.49 -8.91 -0.08
N PRO A 67 -25.05 -8.20 -1.14
CA PRO A 67 -25.44 -8.48 -2.54
C PRO A 67 -24.90 -9.79 -3.16
N SER A 68 -25.03 -10.94 -2.48
CA SER A 68 -24.69 -12.26 -3.00
C SER A 68 -25.51 -13.35 -2.30
N GLU A 69 -26.08 -14.30 -3.06
CA GLU A 69 -26.87 -15.42 -2.52
C GLU A 69 -26.07 -16.35 -1.60
N VAL A 70 -24.73 -16.28 -1.66
CA VAL A 70 -23.80 -17.10 -0.87
C VAL A 70 -23.35 -16.38 0.41
N LEU A 71 -23.48 -15.06 0.49
CA LEU A 71 -23.01 -14.26 1.61
C LEU A 71 -24.14 -14.01 2.63
N ARG A 72 -23.86 -14.29 3.89
CA ARG A 72 -24.79 -14.04 5.01
C ARG A 72 -25.02 -12.54 5.23
N PRO A 73 -26.18 -12.16 5.81
CA PRO A 73 -26.42 -10.80 6.29
C PRO A 73 -25.37 -10.32 7.30
N VAL A 74 -25.32 -9.01 7.49
CA VAL A 74 -24.44 -8.31 8.44
C VAL A 74 -25.27 -7.41 9.34
N ASP A 75 -25.00 -7.43 10.64
CA ASP A 75 -25.49 -6.45 11.60
C ASP A 75 -24.54 -5.25 11.62
N GLN A 76 -24.99 -4.14 11.04
CA GLN A 76 -24.27 -2.87 11.00
C GLN A 76 -24.63 -2.00 12.21
N TYR A 77 -23.61 -1.42 12.84
CA TYR A 77 -23.73 -0.38 13.87
C TYR A 77 -22.89 0.81 13.43
N LEU A 78 -23.53 1.74 12.72
CA LEU A 78 -22.90 2.92 12.14
C LEU A 78 -23.01 4.11 13.11
N GLY A 79 -21.99 4.95 13.21
CA GLY A 79 -22.05 6.15 14.05
C GLY A 79 -21.97 5.89 15.57
N VAL A 80 -21.17 4.90 15.99
CA VAL A 80 -20.97 4.57 17.42
C VAL A 80 -19.90 5.49 18.03
N PRO A 81 -20.21 6.29 19.07
CA PRO A 81 -19.22 7.18 19.69
C PRO A 81 -18.19 6.37 20.49
N TYR A 82 -16.90 6.57 20.19
CA TYR A 82 -15.80 5.94 20.91
C TYR A 82 -15.02 6.90 21.83
N ALA A 83 -15.28 8.20 21.70
CA ALA A 83 -14.71 9.28 22.51
C ALA A 83 -15.75 10.39 22.77
N ALA A 84 -15.44 11.33 23.66
CA ALA A 84 -16.22 12.56 23.82
C ALA A 84 -15.90 13.57 22.70
N PRO A 85 -16.85 14.44 22.29
CA PRO A 85 -16.61 15.45 21.26
C PRO A 85 -15.43 16.39 21.61
N PRO A 86 -14.43 16.57 20.72
CA PRO A 86 -13.22 17.36 20.95
C PRO A 86 -13.46 18.88 20.75
N LEU A 87 -14.52 19.41 21.36
CA LEU A 87 -15.03 20.77 21.14
C LEU A 87 -14.43 21.81 22.11
N GLY A 88 -14.26 23.05 21.64
CA GLY A 88 -13.82 24.19 22.47
C GLY A 88 -12.45 23.96 23.08
N GLU A 89 -12.34 24.03 24.41
CA GLU A 89 -11.10 23.76 25.16
C GLU A 89 -10.55 22.33 24.93
N LYS A 90 -11.34 21.40 24.37
CA LYS A 90 -10.90 20.04 23.99
C LYS A 90 -10.32 19.96 22.57
N ARG A 91 -10.42 21.03 21.77
CA ARG A 91 -9.69 21.12 20.49
C ARG A 91 -8.21 21.22 20.80
N PHE A 92 -7.39 20.47 20.05
CA PHE A 92 -5.95 20.30 20.30
C PHE A 92 -5.61 19.65 21.65
N MET A 93 -6.53 18.84 22.19
CA MET A 93 -6.29 17.99 23.37
C MET A 93 -6.46 16.50 23.03
N PRO A 94 -5.86 15.58 23.83
CA PRO A 94 -6.15 14.15 23.76
C PRO A 94 -7.66 13.86 23.92
N PRO A 95 -8.19 12.82 23.27
CA PRO A 95 -9.61 12.45 23.37
C PRO A 95 -9.94 11.85 24.73
N GLU A 96 -11.09 12.23 25.27
CA GLU A 96 -11.67 11.62 26.47
C GLU A 96 -12.61 10.45 26.11
N GLN A 97 -12.92 9.59 27.08
CA GLN A 97 -13.93 8.54 26.92
C GLN A 97 -15.33 9.12 26.70
N PRO A 98 -16.22 8.45 25.95
CA PRO A 98 -17.55 8.96 25.66
C PRO A 98 -18.45 8.92 26.91
N SER A 99 -19.31 9.93 27.06
CA SER A 99 -20.31 9.94 28.13
C SER A 99 -21.31 8.79 27.97
N SER A 100 -21.58 8.06 29.04
CA SER A 100 -22.63 7.04 29.07
C SER A 100 -24.03 7.64 28.85
N TRP A 101 -24.92 6.90 28.21
CA TRP A 101 -26.29 7.34 27.87
C TRP A 101 -27.37 6.39 28.40
N SER A 102 -28.53 6.96 28.74
CA SER A 102 -29.73 6.21 29.08
C SER A 102 -30.55 5.85 27.83
N GLY A 103 -31.46 4.88 27.95
CA GLY A 103 -32.30 4.43 26.83
C GLY A 103 -31.53 3.59 25.81
N ILE A 104 -31.80 3.83 24.51
CA ILE A 104 -31.16 3.14 23.38
C ILE A 104 -30.81 4.20 22.31
N LYS A 105 -29.53 4.36 21.98
CA LYS A 105 -29.06 5.22 20.88
C LYS A 105 -29.17 4.42 19.57
N ASN A 106 -29.71 5.04 18.51
CA ASN A 106 -29.70 4.43 17.18
C ASN A 106 -28.30 4.58 16.56
N ALA A 107 -27.79 3.49 15.97
CA ALA A 107 -26.52 3.39 15.27
C ALA A 107 -26.77 2.79 13.87
N THR A 108 -27.60 3.47 13.09
CA THR A 108 -28.18 2.95 11.82
C THR A 108 -27.89 3.82 10.61
N HIS A 109 -27.00 4.80 10.75
CA HIS A 109 -26.55 5.76 9.75
C HIS A 109 -25.18 6.27 10.19
N PHE A 110 -24.37 6.74 9.24
CA PHE A 110 -23.12 7.41 9.57
C PHE A 110 -23.39 8.73 10.32
N MET A 111 -22.46 9.10 11.20
CA MET A 111 -22.41 10.44 11.81
C MET A 111 -21.48 11.34 10.96
N PRO A 112 -21.53 12.68 11.14
CA PRO A 112 -20.71 13.62 10.38
C PRO A 112 -19.21 13.28 10.42
N VAL A 113 -18.50 13.56 9.33
CA VAL A 113 -17.05 13.35 9.24
C VAL A 113 -16.28 14.49 9.90
N CYS A 114 -15.00 14.27 10.18
CA CYS A 114 -14.14 15.32 10.72
C CYS A 114 -13.91 16.43 9.67
N PRO A 115 -13.77 17.71 10.08
CA PRO A 115 -13.77 18.83 9.13
C PRO A 115 -12.56 18.80 8.20
N GLN A 116 -12.81 18.89 6.89
CA GLN A 116 -11.84 18.66 5.81
C GLN A 116 -12.26 19.37 4.52
N ASN A 117 -11.31 19.72 3.65
CA ASN A 117 -11.58 20.45 2.41
C ASN A 117 -10.81 19.85 1.22
N ILE A 118 -11.54 19.24 0.28
CA ILE A 118 -11.00 18.66 -0.97
C ILE A 118 -11.08 19.61 -2.18
N HIS A 119 -11.56 20.84 -2.00
CA HIS A 119 -11.68 21.84 -3.08
C HIS A 119 -10.43 22.73 -3.20
N ASN A 120 -9.54 22.70 -2.20
CA ASN A 120 -8.19 23.23 -2.32
C ASN A 120 -7.28 22.17 -3.00
N THR A 121 -6.01 22.50 -3.25
CA THR A 121 -5.03 21.60 -3.89
C THR A 121 -4.73 20.37 -3.03
N VAL A 122 -5.50 19.29 -3.23
CA VAL A 122 -5.22 17.95 -2.69
C VAL A 122 -3.90 17.44 -3.28
N PRO A 123 -2.99 16.84 -2.48
CA PRO A 123 -1.73 16.31 -2.99
C PRO A 123 -1.95 14.97 -3.70
N GLU A 124 -2.51 15.00 -4.92
CA GLU A 124 -2.97 13.82 -5.68
C GLU A 124 -1.92 12.70 -5.80
N ILE A 125 -0.64 13.06 -5.82
CA ILE A 125 0.50 12.13 -5.89
C ILE A 125 0.69 11.24 -4.66
N MET A 126 -0.04 11.51 -3.58
CA MET A 126 0.00 10.81 -2.30
C MET A 126 -1.33 10.10 -2.00
N MET A 127 -2.33 10.28 -2.87
CA MET A 127 -3.71 9.84 -2.66
C MET A 127 -4.03 8.58 -3.47
N PRO A 128 -4.94 7.72 -2.98
CA PRO A 128 -5.42 6.58 -3.77
C PRO A 128 -6.07 7.02 -5.08
N ILE A 129 -5.78 6.31 -6.17
CA ILE A 129 -6.26 6.65 -7.52
C ILE A 129 -7.80 6.64 -7.61
N TRP A 130 -8.47 5.72 -6.91
CA TRP A 130 -9.93 5.67 -6.84
C TRP A 130 -10.54 6.88 -6.09
N PHE A 131 -9.78 7.57 -5.24
CA PHE A 131 -10.24 8.76 -4.53
C PHE A 131 -10.17 9.98 -5.44
N THR A 132 -9.02 10.19 -6.09
CA THR A 132 -8.76 11.40 -6.90
C THR A 132 -9.45 11.38 -8.26
N TYR A 133 -9.74 10.21 -8.83
CA TYR A 133 -10.58 10.12 -10.03
C TYR A 133 -12.08 10.24 -9.73
N ASN A 134 -12.55 9.98 -8.50
CA ASN A 134 -13.98 10.03 -8.14
C ASN A 134 -14.32 11.12 -7.11
N LEU A 135 -13.69 12.30 -7.21
CA LEU A 135 -13.84 13.40 -6.24
C LEU A 135 -15.30 13.84 -6.02
N ASP A 136 -16.16 13.79 -7.06
CA ASP A 136 -17.59 14.08 -6.93
C ASP A 136 -18.30 13.07 -6.03
N THR A 137 -18.01 11.76 -6.16
CA THR A 137 -18.54 10.74 -5.24
C THR A 137 -17.97 10.92 -3.84
N VAL A 138 -16.66 11.12 -3.73
CA VAL A 138 -15.96 11.38 -2.45
C VAL A 138 -16.62 12.54 -1.69
N ALA A 139 -16.96 13.63 -2.38
CA ALA A 139 -17.67 14.78 -1.81
C ALA A 139 -18.98 14.38 -1.13
N THR A 140 -19.75 13.42 -1.67
CA THR A 140 -21.00 12.95 -1.05
C THR A 140 -20.79 12.25 0.30
N TYR A 141 -19.63 11.62 0.52
CA TYR A 141 -19.28 11.00 1.80
C TYR A 141 -18.81 12.01 2.87
N ILE A 142 -18.38 13.20 2.45
CA ILE A 142 -17.79 14.23 3.33
C ILE A 142 -18.57 15.55 3.36
N GLN A 143 -19.78 15.59 2.79
CA GLN A 143 -20.63 16.78 2.74
C GLN A 143 -21.18 17.20 4.13
N ASP A 144 -21.32 16.25 5.05
CA ASP A 144 -21.80 16.47 6.42
C ASP A 144 -20.60 16.39 7.38
N GLN A 145 -20.18 17.54 7.91
CA GLN A 145 -18.95 17.70 8.69
C GLN A 145 -19.21 18.32 10.06
N SER A 146 -18.52 17.82 11.08
CA SER A 146 -18.56 18.37 12.44
C SER A 146 -17.24 18.13 13.17
N GLU A 147 -16.89 18.97 14.12
CA GLU A 147 -15.82 18.66 15.08
C GLU A 147 -16.23 17.51 16.03
N ASP A 148 -17.54 17.31 16.24
CA ASP A 148 -18.09 16.08 16.82
C ASP A 148 -18.12 14.98 15.75
N CYS A 149 -16.97 14.34 15.55
CA CYS A 149 -16.74 13.32 14.51
C CYS A 149 -16.11 12.00 15.01
N LEU A 150 -15.88 11.85 16.32
CA LEU A 150 -15.15 10.70 16.90
C LEU A 150 -16.05 9.44 17.03
N TYR A 151 -16.41 8.92 15.86
CA TYR A 151 -17.31 7.80 15.64
C TYR A 151 -16.63 6.63 14.92
N LEU A 152 -17.09 5.42 15.22
CA LEU A 152 -16.72 4.20 14.52
C LEU A 152 -17.95 3.42 14.05
N ASN A 153 -17.74 2.56 13.06
CA ASN A 153 -18.75 1.76 12.38
C ASN A 153 -18.38 0.29 12.53
N ILE A 154 -19.30 -0.56 12.98
CA ILE A 154 -19.06 -1.99 13.24
C ILE A 154 -19.91 -2.83 12.30
N TYR A 155 -19.28 -3.79 11.63
CA TYR A 155 -19.86 -4.72 10.68
C TYR A 155 -19.71 -6.14 11.24
N ALA A 156 -20.74 -6.64 11.93
CA ALA A 156 -20.73 -7.95 12.56
C ALA A 156 -21.50 -8.98 11.69
N PRO A 157 -20.86 -10.06 11.21
CA PRO A 157 -21.55 -11.05 10.39
C PRO A 157 -22.50 -11.88 11.26
N THR A 158 -23.69 -12.20 10.74
CA THR A 158 -24.66 -12.97 11.53
C THR A 158 -24.17 -14.39 11.81
N GLU A 159 -24.56 -14.95 12.96
CA GLU A 159 -24.37 -16.39 13.22
C GLU A 159 -25.11 -17.24 12.18
N ASP A 160 -24.53 -18.40 11.84
CA ASP A 160 -25.11 -19.31 10.87
C ASP A 160 -26.38 -19.94 11.45
N GLY A 161 -27.49 -19.71 10.75
CA GLY A 161 -28.83 -20.02 11.24
C GLY A 161 -29.11 -21.51 11.39
N SER A 162 -28.77 -22.08 12.55
CA SER A 162 -29.28 -23.39 12.95
C SER A 162 -30.82 -23.35 12.98
N GLN A 163 -31.45 -23.98 11.99
CA GLN A 163 -32.89 -23.82 11.75
C GLN A 163 -33.71 -24.24 12.97
N HIS A 164 -34.51 -23.30 13.50
CA HIS A 164 -35.63 -23.53 14.41
C HIS A 164 -35.51 -24.69 15.42
N LYS A 165 -34.45 -24.74 16.25
CA LYS A 165 -34.57 -25.39 17.56
C LYS A 165 -35.51 -24.56 18.44
N LYS A 166 -36.82 -24.81 18.29
CA LYS A 166 -37.88 -24.24 19.13
C LYS A 166 -37.56 -24.51 20.60
N LYS A 167 -37.68 -23.48 21.46
CA LYS A 167 -37.79 -23.68 22.91
C LYS A 167 -39.14 -24.33 23.23
N GLY A 168 -39.20 -25.64 23.08
CA GLY A 168 -40.29 -26.50 23.57
C GLY A 168 -40.07 -26.90 25.02
N ALA A 169 -41.14 -27.23 25.75
CA ALA A 169 -41.10 -27.50 27.18
C ALA A 169 -40.56 -28.91 27.53
N ALA A 170 -40.22 -29.10 28.80
CA ALA A 170 -39.60 -30.30 29.36
C ALA A 170 -40.48 -31.57 29.31
N PHE A 171 -39.84 -32.74 29.38
CA PHE A 171 -40.04 -33.72 30.47
C PHE A 171 -38.90 -34.78 30.49
N SER A 172 -38.84 -35.52 31.61
CA SER A 172 -38.04 -36.72 31.96
C SER A 172 -37.63 -37.70 30.83
N HIS A 173 -36.59 -38.54 30.95
CA HIS A 173 -35.65 -38.90 32.04
C HIS A 173 -34.23 -39.08 31.45
N GLY A 174 -33.18 -39.13 32.27
CA GLY A 174 -31.79 -39.22 31.80
C GLY A 174 -31.13 -40.60 31.95
N ASP A 175 -29.96 -40.73 31.30
CA ASP A 175 -28.83 -41.53 31.78
C ASP A 175 -27.52 -40.78 31.41
N SER A 176 -26.36 -41.21 31.92
CA SER A 176 -25.13 -40.43 31.87
C SER A 176 -24.27 -40.67 30.62
N ASP A 177 -23.95 -39.59 29.90
CA ASP A 177 -22.68 -39.47 29.16
C ASP A 177 -22.12 -38.04 29.33
N LYS A 178 -20.79 -37.90 29.26
CA LYS A 178 -20.04 -36.65 29.49
C LYS A 178 -19.47 -36.06 28.19
N SER A 179 -20.29 -35.92 27.15
CA SER A 179 -20.00 -34.96 26.08
C SER A 179 -20.22 -33.53 26.61
N GLN A 180 -19.15 -32.75 26.81
CA GLN A 180 -19.29 -31.33 27.13
C GLN A 180 -19.88 -30.60 25.92
N ASP A 181 -21.11 -30.10 26.07
CA ASP A 181 -21.81 -29.32 25.04
C ASP A 181 -21.27 -27.87 25.00
N ILE A 182 -19.97 -27.74 24.72
CA ILE A 182 -19.31 -26.45 24.47
C ILE A 182 -19.65 -26.05 23.02
N ARG A 183 -20.79 -25.38 22.89
CA ARG A 183 -21.17 -24.61 21.70
C ARG A 183 -21.56 -23.19 22.08
N ASP A 184 -20.75 -22.59 22.95
CA ASP A 184 -20.64 -21.13 22.98
C ASP A 184 -20.19 -20.66 21.59
N SER A 185 -20.76 -19.55 21.11
CA SER A 185 -20.36 -18.99 19.81
C SER A 185 -18.92 -18.48 19.91
N GLU A 186 -18.00 -19.09 19.18
CA GLU A 186 -16.60 -18.63 19.15
C GLU A 186 -16.53 -17.15 18.77
N ALA A 187 -15.91 -16.34 19.64
CA ALA A 187 -15.70 -14.93 19.38
C ALA A 187 -14.86 -14.77 18.11
N ARG A 188 -15.25 -13.84 17.24
CA ARG A 188 -14.66 -13.67 15.90
C ARG A 188 -13.45 -12.74 15.94
N PRO A 189 -12.39 -12.97 15.17
CA PRO A 189 -11.32 -11.99 14.99
C PRO A 189 -11.87 -10.63 14.53
N VAL A 190 -11.17 -9.57 14.91
CA VAL A 190 -11.59 -8.19 14.68
C VAL A 190 -10.58 -7.53 13.74
N MET A 191 -11.06 -6.96 12.64
CA MET A 191 -10.24 -6.22 11.68
C MET A 191 -10.61 -4.74 11.73
N VAL A 192 -9.70 -3.89 12.20
CA VAL A 192 -9.91 -2.45 12.42
C VAL A 192 -9.22 -1.65 11.32
N TYR A 193 -10.00 -1.02 10.45
CA TYR A 193 -9.49 -0.23 9.34
C TYR A 193 -9.25 1.23 9.74
N ILE A 194 -8.04 1.71 9.47
CA ILE A 194 -7.66 3.11 9.52
C ILE A 194 -7.55 3.62 8.08
N HIS A 195 -8.36 4.62 7.74
CA HIS A 195 -8.39 5.16 6.38
C HIS A 195 -7.13 5.99 6.06
N GLY A 196 -6.77 6.01 4.79
CA GLY A 196 -5.82 6.96 4.23
C GLY A 196 -6.46 8.31 3.88
N GLY A 197 -5.75 9.04 3.02
CA GLY A 197 -5.89 10.47 2.75
C GLY A 197 -4.47 11.03 2.56
N SER A 198 -4.25 12.30 2.93
CA SER A 198 -2.95 12.98 3.05
C SER A 198 -2.67 13.45 4.49
N TYR A 199 -3.31 12.78 5.46
CA TYR A 199 -3.68 13.27 6.81
C TYR A 199 -4.73 14.39 6.83
N MET A 200 -4.95 15.13 5.74
CA MET A 200 -5.85 16.29 5.70
C MET A 200 -7.34 15.96 5.48
N GLU A 201 -7.64 14.84 4.83
CA GLU A 201 -8.98 14.40 4.44
C GLU A 201 -9.14 12.86 4.55
N GLY A 202 -10.36 12.38 4.29
CA GLY A 202 -10.76 10.98 4.35
C GLY A 202 -11.81 10.69 5.43
N THR A 203 -12.38 9.48 5.38
CA THR A 203 -13.31 8.97 6.39
C THR A 203 -13.40 7.44 6.33
N GLY A 204 -13.60 6.79 7.49
CA GLY A 204 -13.93 5.36 7.57
C GLY A 204 -15.30 5.03 6.96
N ASN A 205 -16.16 6.02 6.72
CA ASN A 205 -17.49 5.86 6.13
C ASN A 205 -17.44 5.44 4.64
N MET A 206 -16.32 5.68 3.95
CA MET A 206 -16.11 5.29 2.54
C MET A 206 -15.94 3.78 2.32
N MET A 207 -15.61 3.02 3.37
CA MET A 207 -15.31 1.59 3.26
C MET A 207 -16.42 0.74 3.87
N ASP A 208 -17.20 0.05 3.04
CA ASP A 208 -18.20 -0.90 3.52
C ASP A 208 -17.54 -2.22 3.94
N GLY A 209 -17.43 -2.44 5.25
CA GLY A 209 -16.90 -3.68 5.83
C GLY A 209 -17.79 -4.92 5.62
N SER A 210 -19.00 -4.79 5.07
CA SER A 210 -20.00 -5.88 5.06
C SER A 210 -19.57 -7.12 4.29
N VAL A 211 -18.93 -6.98 3.12
CA VAL A 211 -18.50 -8.15 2.32
C VAL A 211 -17.36 -8.87 3.03
N LEU A 212 -16.33 -8.15 3.45
CA LEU A 212 -15.18 -8.68 4.19
C LEU A 212 -15.60 -9.37 5.51
N ALA A 213 -16.52 -8.77 6.25
CA ALA A 213 -17.09 -9.35 7.47
C ALA A 213 -17.83 -10.67 7.20
N SER A 214 -18.75 -10.64 6.22
CA SER A 214 -19.60 -11.78 5.84
C SER A 214 -18.77 -12.97 5.31
N TYR A 215 -17.91 -12.70 4.33
CA TYR A 215 -16.99 -13.66 3.71
C TYR A 215 -15.98 -14.20 4.73
N GLY A 216 -15.30 -13.30 5.45
CA GLY A 216 -14.21 -13.64 6.37
C GLY A 216 -14.64 -14.37 7.63
N ASN A 217 -15.91 -14.23 8.06
CA ASN A 217 -16.37 -14.52 9.42
C ASN A 217 -15.59 -13.75 10.50
N VAL A 218 -15.33 -12.46 10.22
CA VAL A 218 -14.62 -11.52 11.10
C VAL A 218 -15.52 -10.33 11.40
N VAL A 219 -15.33 -9.67 12.54
CA VAL A 219 -15.96 -8.36 12.78
C VAL A 219 -15.07 -7.31 12.14
N VAL A 220 -15.59 -6.55 11.17
CA VAL A 220 -14.87 -5.41 10.59
C VAL A 220 -15.29 -4.14 11.32
N VAL A 221 -14.33 -3.26 11.61
CA VAL A 221 -14.57 -1.93 12.18
C VAL A 221 -13.90 -0.89 11.29
N THR A 222 -14.60 0.19 10.95
CA THR A 222 -13.99 1.40 10.38
C THR A 222 -14.17 2.57 11.34
N LEU A 223 -13.27 3.55 11.35
CA LEU A 223 -13.32 4.67 12.30
C LEU A 223 -12.98 6.00 11.63
N ASN A 224 -13.49 7.09 12.19
CA ASN A 224 -13.08 8.46 11.88
C ASN A 224 -12.17 8.97 13.02
N TYR A 225 -11.08 9.64 12.66
CA TYR A 225 -10.16 10.32 13.59
C TYR A 225 -9.96 11.77 13.14
N ARG A 226 -9.55 12.69 14.02
CA ARG A 226 -9.32 14.09 13.62
C ARG A 226 -8.24 14.17 12.53
N VAL A 227 -8.56 14.88 11.45
CA VAL A 227 -7.71 15.10 10.29
C VAL A 227 -7.11 16.51 10.28
N GLY A 228 -6.04 16.69 9.51
CA GLY A 228 -5.35 17.93 9.24
C GLY A 228 -5.01 18.74 10.49
N ILE A 229 -5.28 20.04 10.44
CA ILE A 229 -5.04 20.99 11.54
C ILE A 229 -5.62 20.50 12.86
N LEU A 230 -6.86 19.99 12.86
CA LEU A 230 -7.56 19.58 14.08
C LEU A 230 -6.97 18.29 14.69
N GLY A 231 -6.37 17.43 13.87
CA GLY A 231 -5.71 16.19 14.28
C GLY A 231 -4.23 16.33 14.62
N PHE A 232 -3.53 17.28 14.01
CA PHE A 232 -2.07 17.24 13.92
C PHE A 232 -1.36 18.60 14.08
N LEU A 233 -2.06 19.67 14.48
CA LEU A 233 -1.41 20.93 14.85
C LEU A 233 -0.48 20.74 16.05
N SER A 234 0.78 21.14 15.90
CA SER A 234 1.78 21.10 16.97
C SER A 234 2.59 22.39 17.02
N THR A 235 2.85 22.89 18.23
CA THR A 235 3.72 24.06 18.49
C THR A 235 5.19 23.68 18.63
N GLY A 236 5.53 22.39 18.69
CA GLY A 236 6.86 21.90 19.06
C GLY A 236 7.18 22.07 20.56
N ASP A 237 6.17 22.38 21.38
CA ASP A 237 6.28 22.52 22.83
C ASP A 237 5.02 21.97 23.53
N GLN A 238 4.83 22.28 24.82
CA GLN A 238 3.72 21.76 25.62
C GLN A 238 2.37 22.46 25.38
N ALA A 239 2.30 23.56 24.62
CA ALA A 239 1.04 24.29 24.39
C ALA A 239 0.09 23.52 23.45
N ALA A 240 0.65 22.84 22.44
CA ALA A 240 -0.04 21.87 21.60
C ALA A 240 0.99 20.83 21.13
N LYS A 241 1.01 19.64 21.73
CA LYS A 241 1.98 18.59 21.37
C LYS A 241 1.82 18.08 19.93
N GLY A 242 0.58 17.95 19.45
CA GLY A 242 0.25 17.26 18.20
C GLY A 242 -0.35 15.88 18.42
N ASN A 243 -0.27 15.01 17.41
CA ASN A 243 -0.66 13.59 17.45
C ASN A 243 -2.10 13.28 17.90
N TYR A 244 -3.02 14.25 17.95
CA TYR A 244 -4.41 14.04 18.36
C TYR A 244 -5.15 13.02 17.48
N GLY A 245 -4.87 12.98 16.18
CA GLY A 245 -5.42 11.99 15.26
C GLY A 245 -4.92 10.56 15.52
N LEU A 246 -3.68 10.38 16.00
CA LEU A 246 -3.19 9.07 16.47
C LEU A 246 -3.81 8.71 17.83
N LEU A 247 -3.92 9.68 18.74
CA LEU A 247 -4.58 9.49 20.04
C LEU A 247 -6.06 9.14 19.90
N ASP A 248 -6.74 9.65 18.88
CA ASP A 248 -8.10 9.27 18.48
C ASP A 248 -8.17 7.80 18.04
N GLN A 249 -7.25 7.35 17.18
CA GLN A 249 -7.13 5.94 16.77
C GLN A 249 -6.85 5.03 17.97
N ILE A 250 -5.94 5.43 18.86
CA ILE A 250 -5.62 4.73 20.13
C ILE A 250 -6.85 4.66 21.03
N GLN A 251 -7.63 5.74 21.17
CA GLN A 251 -8.84 5.76 21.98
C GLN A 251 -9.98 4.92 21.35
N ALA A 252 -10.07 4.86 20.01
CA ALA A 252 -10.93 3.90 19.32
C ALA A 252 -10.52 2.45 19.62
N LEU A 253 -9.22 2.12 19.56
CA LEU A 253 -8.71 0.79 19.90
C LEU A 253 -8.96 0.43 21.38
N ARG A 254 -8.78 1.39 22.31
CA ARG A 254 -9.16 1.25 23.74
C ARG A 254 -10.66 1.02 23.94
N TRP A 255 -11.52 1.61 23.11
CA TRP A 255 -12.96 1.35 23.11
C TRP A 255 -13.29 -0.03 22.55
N ILE A 256 -12.68 -0.42 21.42
CA ILE A 256 -12.89 -1.70 20.73
C ILE A 256 -12.49 -2.86 21.66
N SER A 257 -11.27 -2.85 22.21
CA SER A 257 -10.79 -3.86 23.17
C SER A 257 -11.76 -4.07 24.35
N LYS A 258 -12.40 -2.99 24.84
CA LYS A 258 -13.37 -3.04 25.96
C LYS A 258 -14.80 -3.43 25.58
N ASN A 259 -15.21 -3.29 24.32
CA ASN A 259 -16.63 -3.40 23.93
C ASN A 259 -16.93 -4.37 22.78
N ILE A 260 -15.94 -4.80 21.99
CA ILE A 260 -16.18 -5.60 20.78
C ILE A 260 -16.75 -7.00 21.06
N GLY A 261 -16.51 -7.52 22.28
CA GLY A 261 -17.15 -8.74 22.79
C GLY A 261 -18.68 -8.71 22.77
N TYR A 262 -19.30 -7.54 23.00
CA TYR A 262 -20.76 -7.40 22.93
C TYR A 262 -21.33 -7.48 21.50
N PHE A 263 -20.46 -7.46 20.48
CA PHE A 263 -20.78 -7.63 19.06
C PHE A 263 -20.32 -8.99 18.52
N GLY A 264 -19.87 -9.90 19.40
CA GLY A 264 -19.34 -11.21 19.02
C GLY A 264 -17.91 -11.19 18.46
N GLY A 265 -17.15 -10.11 18.70
CA GLY A 265 -15.73 -10.00 18.37
C GLY A 265 -14.80 -10.38 19.53
N ASP A 266 -13.60 -10.81 19.22
CA ASP A 266 -12.57 -11.25 20.16
C ASP A 266 -11.52 -10.15 20.39
N PRO A 267 -11.43 -9.55 21.60
CA PRO A 267 -10.41 -8.54 21.88
C PRO A 267 -8.98 -9.12 21.89
N GLY A 268 -8.81 -10.43 22.07
CA GLY A 268 -7.52 -11.13 21.95
C GLY A 268 -7.07 -11.40 20.51
N ARG A 269 -7.89 -11.06 19.51
CA ARG A 269 -7.56 -11.19 18.06
C ARG A 269 -7.96 -9.94 17.27
N ILE A 270 -7.57 -8.77 17.80
CA ILE A 270 -7.64 -7.50 17.07
C ILE A 270 -6.44 -7.37 16.13
N THR A 271 -6.73 -7.16 14.84
CA THR A 271 -5.79 -6.83 13.77
C THR A 271 -6.11 -5.43 13.25
N VAL A 272 -5.12 -4.55 13.17
CA VAL A 272 -5.29 -3.20 12.60
C VAL A 272 -4.75 -3.20 11.17
N PHE A 273 -5.46 -2.57 10.25
CA PHE A 273 -5.04 -2.46 8.85
C PHE A 273 -5.36 -1.09 8.25
N GLY A 274 -4.61 -0.70 7.22
CA GLY A 274 -4.79 0.56 6.53
C GLY A 274 -4.07 0.55 5.18
N SER A 275 -4.39 1.52 4.32
CA SER A 275 -3.73 1.74 3.02
C SER A 275 -3.22 3.19 2.90
N GLY A 276 -2.05 3.38 2.30
CA GLY A 276 -1.40 4.69 2.15
C GLY A 276 -1.08 5.34 3.50
N ILE A 277 -1.56 6.57 3.71
CA ILE A 277 -1.52 7.24 5.02
C ILE A 277 -2.15 6.40 6.15
N GLY A 278 -3.16 5.57 5.84
CA GLY A 278 -3.74 4.64 6.81
C GLY A 278 -2.72 3.58 7.25
N ALA A 279 -1.90 3.09 6.34
CA ALA A 279 -0.81 2.15 6.64
C ALA A 279 0.34 2.83 7.40
N ALA A 280 0.67 4.08 7.08
CA ALA A 280 1.61 4.88 7.86
C ALA A 280 1.11 5.07 9.31
N CYS A 281 -0.19 5.35 9.52
CA CYS A 281 -0.80 5.33 10.86
C CYS A 281 -0.61 3.98 11.57
N VAL A 282 -0.90 2.84 10.91
CA VAL A 282 -0.68 1.50 11.52
C VAL A 282 0.79 1.30 11.90
N SER A 283 1.73 1.68 11.03
CA SER A 283 3.17 1.58 11.28
C SER A 283 3.66 2.47 12.43
N LEU A 284 3.04 3.63 12.64
CA LEU A 284 3.32 4.52 13.78
C LEU A 284 2.67 3.99 15.07
N LEU A 285 1.46 3.43 14.99
CA LEU A 285 0.79 2.79 16.14
C LEU A 285 1.56 1.58 16.66
N THR A 286 2.22 0.80 15.80
CA THR A 286 3.11 -0.29 16.23
C THR A 286 4.37 0.19 16.95
N LEU A 287 4.76 1.45 16.82
CA LEU A 287 5.93 2.07 17.49
C LEU A 287 5.54 2.91 18.72
N SER A 288 4.25 2.96 19.09
CA SER A 288 3.75 3.77 20.20
C SER A 288 3.44 2.92 21.41
N HIS A 289 4.10 3.20 22.54
CA HIS A 289 3.85 2.54 23.84
C HIS A 289 2.38 2.65 24.30
N HIS A 290 1.66 3.70 23.86
CA HIS A 290 0.23 3.87 24.12
C HIS A 290 -0.68 2.83 23.45
N SER A 291 -0.17 2.08 22.46
CA SER A 291 -0.88 1.04 21.72
C SER A 291 -0.78 -0.36 22.33
N GLU A 292 0.13 -0.57 23.29
CA GLU A 292 0.44 -1.89 23.83
C GLU A 292 -0.81 -2.64 24.35
N GLY A 293 -0.94 -3.90 23.96
CA GLY A 293 -2.06 -4.76 24.33
C GLY A 293 -3.43 -4.36 23.76
N LEU A 294 -3.52 -3.32 22.92
CA LEU A 294 -4.78 -2.92 22.26
C LEU A 294 -5.04 -3.70 20.97
N PHE A 295 -3.98 -4.17 20.31
CA PHE A 295 -4.05 -5.04 19.13
C PHE A 295 -2.85 -6.00 19.10
N HIS A 296 -2.93 -6.98 18.20
CA HIS A 296 -2.00 -8.12 18.15
C HIS A 296 -1.31 -8.28 16.78
N ARG A 297 -1.85 -7.64 15.74
CA ARG A 297 -1.39 -7.78 14.35
C ARG A 297 -1.56 -6.49 13.56
N ALA A 298 -0.68 -6.26 12.59
CA ALA A 298 -0.76 -5.16 11.64
C ALA A 298 -0.81 -5.66 10.19
N ILE A 299 -1.65 -5.04 9.35
CA ILE A 299 -1.54 -5.15 7.88
C ILE A 299 -1.28 -3.75 7.29
N ILE A 300 -0.11 -3.57 6.71
CA ILE A 300 0.45 -2.28 6.30
C ILE A 300 0.50 -2.25 4.77
N GLN A 301 -0.55 -1.73 4.12
CA GLN A 301 -0.69 -1.71 2.67
C GLN A 301 -0.15 -0.39 2.08
N SER A 302 0.86 -0.46 1.23
CA SER A 302 1.33 0.70 0.44
C SER A 302 1.66 1.93 1.31
N GLY A 303 2.42 1.75 2.39
CA GLY A 303 2.91 2.82 3.25
C GLY A 303 3.87 2.32 4.33
N SER A 304 4.52 3.25 5.04
CA SER A 304 5.40 2.99 6.18
C SER A 304 5.51 4.26 7.03
N ALA A 305 5.91 4.14 8.30
CA ALA A 305 6.33 5.28 9.11
C ALA A 305 7.63 5.95 8.59
N LEU A 306 8.38 5.28 7.71
CA LEU A 306 9.67 5.74 7.15
C LEU A 306 9.53 6.59 5.86
N SER A 307 8.36 6.56 5.20
CA SER A 307 8.13 7.36 3.98
C SER A 307 8.24 8.87 4.27
N SER A 308 8.75 9.67 3.32
CA SER A 308 9.07 11.11 3.51
C SER A 308 7.88 12.02 3.94
N TRP A 309 6.68 11.45 3.93
CA TRP A 309 5.39 12.05 4.17
C TRP A 309 4.65 11.48 5.39
N ALA A 310 5.20 10.48 6.09
CA ALA A 310 4.56 9.89 7.27
C ALA A 310 4.70 10.77 8.53
N VAL A 311 5.78 11.54 8.63
CA VAL A 311 6.09 12.40 9.80
C VAL A 311 6.39 13.84 9.35
N ASN A 312 5.87 14.80 10.12
CA ASN A 312 6.12 16.22 9.98
C ASN A 312 7.27 16.67 10.88
N TYR A 313 8.45 16.86 10.28
CA TYR A 313 9.65 17.35 10.97
C TYR A 313 9.69 18.90 11.11
N GLN A 314 8.65 19.63 10.68
CA GLN A 314 8.59 21.10 10.76
C GLN A 314 7.24 21.65 11.30
N PRO A 315 6.66 21.10 12.39
CA PRO A 315 5.33 21.51 12.85
C PRO A 315 5.24 22.98 13.23
N VAL A 316 6.26 23.51 13.93
CA VAL A 316 6.33 24.90 14.38
C VAL A 316 6.13 25.89 13.23
N LYS A 317 6.73 25.60 12.06
CA LYS A 317 6.66 26.42 10.84
C LYS A 317 5.22 26.50 10.32
N TYR A 318 4.56 25.36 10.10
CA TYR A 318 3.22 25.32 9.52
C TYR A 318 2.15 25.83 10.50
N THR A 319 2.31 25.57 11.80
CA THR A 319 1.47 26.16 12.86
C THR A 319 1.59 27.68 12.93
N ARG A 320 2.80 28.24 12.79
CA ARG A 320 3.01 29.71 12.72
C ARG A 320 2.40 30.31 11.45
N MET A 321 2.59 29.69 10.28
CA MET A 321 1.96 30.12 9.02
C MET A 321 0.43 30.12 9.10
N LEU A 322 -0.17 29.12 9.77
CA LEU A 322 -1.61 29.09 10.03
C LEU A 322 -2.04 30.24 10.96
N ALA A 323 -1.34 30.40 12.09
CA ALA A 323 -1.63 31.45 13.05
C ALA A 323 -1.55 32.86 12.44
N GLU A 324 -0.61 33.10 11.52
CA GLU A 324 -0.54 34.34 10.73
C GLU A 324 -1.80 34.57 9.90
N ARG A 325 -2.22 33.58 9.10
CA ARG A 325 -3.39 33.75 8.20
C ARG A 325 -4.71 33.98 8.93
N VAL A 326 -4.90 33.37 10.11
CA VAL A 326 -6.12 33.56 10.91
C VAL A 326 -5.99 34.67 11.96
N GLY A 327 -4.89 35.42 12.00
CA GLY A 327 -4.72 36.56 12.93
C GLY A 327 -4.50 36.16 14.39
N CYS A 328 -3.93 34.99 14.63
CA CYS A 328 -3.51 34.46 15.94
C CYS A 328 -1.98 34.49 16.15
N ASN A 329 -1.20 35.23 15.34
CA ASN A 329 0.26 35.29 15.49
C ASN A 329 0.71 36.13 16.70
N VAL A 330 0.66 35.52 17.87
CA VAL A 330 1.24 36.03 19.13
C VAL A 330 2.44 35.18 19.52
N LEU A 331 3.46 35.78 20.15
CA LEU A 331 4.73 35.10 20.41
C LEU A 331 4.59 33.89 21.35
N ASP A 332 3.81 34.04 22.42
CA ASP A 332 3.50 32.96 23.36
C ASP A 332 2.65 31.87 22.68
N THR A 333 3.04 30.61 22.88
CA THR A 333 2.41 29.47 22.21
C THR A 333 1.10 29.05 22.87
N VAL A 334 0.90 29.31 24.16
CA VAL A 334 -0.36 29.04 24.88
C VAL A 334 -1.42 30.05 24.48
N ASP A 335 -1.09 31.34 24.42
CA ASP A 335 -1.99 32.38 23.90
C ASP A 335 -2.34 32.13 22.42
N MET A 336 -1.37 31.68 21.60
CA MET A 336 -1.59 31.33 20.20
C MET A 336 -2.58 30.15 20.07
N VAL A 337 -2.38 29.06 20.82
CA VAL A 337 -3.31 27.92 20.84
C VAL A 337 -4.69 28.32 21.35
N SER A 338 -4.76 29.13 22.42
CA SER A 338 -6.03 29.65 22.94
C SER A 338 -6.73 30.59 21.95
N CYS A 339 -6.02 31.29 21.08
CA CYS A 339 -6.62 32.02 19.96
C CYS A 339 -7.15 31.07 18.88
N LEU A 340 -6.40 30.04 18.50
CA LEU A 340 -6.79 29.03 17.51
C LEU A 340 -7.99 28.18 17.95
N GLN A 341 -8.14 27.89 19.25
CA GLN A 341 -9.32 27.23 19.81
C GLN A 341 -10.60 28.06 19.67
N LYS A 342 -10.49 29.39 19.63
CA LYS A 342 -11.64 30.32 19.47
C LYS A 342 -12.07 30.52 18.02
N LYS A 343 -11.31 30.01 17.03
CA LYS A 343 -11.67 30.05 15.60
C LYS A 343 -12.75 29.02 15.27
N SER A 344 -13.47 29.21 14.16
CA SER A 344 -14.32 28.13 13.63
C SER A 344 -13.44 27.06 12.95
N ALA A 345 -13.84 25.78 13.03
CA ALA A 345 -13.12 24.71 12.31
C ALA A 345 -13.02 25.00 10.80
N LYS A 346 -14.09 25.55 10.21
CA LYS A 346 -14.12 25.97 8.81
C LYS A 346 -13.04 26.99 8.48
N GLU A 347 -12.94 28.07 9.26
CA GLU A 347 -11.94 29.13 9.10
C GLU A 347 -10.49 28.63 9.20
N LEU A 348 -10.25 27.56 9.99
CA LEU A 348 -8.95 26.89 10.06
C LEU A 348 -8.70 25.99 8.83
N VAL A 349 -9.66 25.13 8.48
CA VAL A 349 -9.51 24.09 7.45
C VAL A 349 -9.52 24.64 6.02
N GLU A 350 -10.12 25.81 5.77
CA GLU A 350 -10.05 26.47 4.46
C GLU A 350 -8.67 27.10 4.15
N GLN A 351 -7.73 27.12 5.11
CA GLN A 351 -6.40 27.73 4.93
C GLN A 351 -5.44 26.87 4.08
N ASP A 352 -5.04 27.40 2.94
CA ASP A 352 -4.10 26.78 1.99
C ASP A 352 -2.63 26.75 2.49
N ILE A 353 -2.34 25.95 3.52
CA ILE A 353 -0.99 25.80 4.09
C ILE A 353 -0.20 24.74 3.31
N GLN A 354 0.40 25.15 2.19
CA GLN A 354 1.20 24.29 1.33
C GLN A 354 2.51 23.83 2.01
N PRO A 355 2.79 22.51 2.08
CA PRO A 355 4.07 21.99 2.58
C PRO A 355 5.19 22.09 1.52
N ALA A 356 6.40 21.72 1.92
CA ALA A 356 7.41 21.30 0.94
C ALA A 356 6.92 20.04 0.20
N ARG A 357 7.20 19.94 -1.10
CA ARG A 357 6.72 18.84 -1.96
C ARG A 357 7.16 17.48 -1.41
N TYR A 358 6.27 16.49 -1.49
CA TYR A 358 6.44 15.13 -0.95
C TYR A 358 6.55 15.03 0.59
N ARG A 359 6.16 16.09 1.32
CA ARG A 359 6.10 16.14 2.79
C ARG A 359 4.73 16.69 3.22
N VAL A 360 4.36 16.50 4.48
CA VAL A 360 3.04 16.92 5.01
C VAL A 360 3.14 18.16 5.91
N ALA A 361 2.12 19.03 5.87
CA ALA A 361 2.06 20.27 6.68
C ALA A 361 1.49 20.02 8.09
N PHE A 362 0.47 19.15 8.18
CA PHE A 362 -0.16 18.71 9.42
C PHE A 362 -0.34 17.20 9.35
N GLY A 363 0.54 16.48 10.05
CA GLY A 363 0.57 15.03 10.20
C GLY A 363 1.31 14.68 11.50
N PRO A 364 1.54 13.39 11.78
CA PRO A 364 2.26 12.92 12.97
C PRO A 364 3.58 13.64 13.21
N VAL A 365 3.94 13.82 14.47
CA VAL A 365 5.16 14.49 14.92
C VAL A 365 5.88 13.64 15.95
N ILE A 366 7.20 13.75 16.03
CA ILE A 366 7.98 13.23 17.16
C ILE A 366 7.72 14.18 18.34
N ASP A 367 6.95 13.71 19.33
CA ASP A 367 6.52 14.51 20.50
C ASP A 367 7.16 14.06 21.82
N GLY A 368 7.97 13.00 21.79
CA GLY A 368 8.59 12.41 22.98
C GLY A 368 7.60 11.66 23.87
N ASP A 369 6.42 11.30 23.36
CA ASP A 369 5.30 10.73 24.13
C ASP A 369 4.55 9.68 23.30
N VAL A 370 3.74 10.10 22.33
CA VAL A 370 3.04 9.21 21.40
C VAL A 370 4.01 8.60 20.40
N ILE A 371 4.94 9.41 19.88
CA ILE A 371 6.06 8.99 19.03
C ILE A 371 7.34 9.44 19.76
N PRO A 372 8.01 8.55 20.52
CA PRO A 372 9.10 8.93 21.43
C PRO A 372 10.36 9.47 20.75
N ASP A 373 10.71 8.95 19.58
CA ASP A 373 11.91 9.29 18.80
C ASP A 373 11.60 9.08 17.28
N ASP A 374 12.60 9.22 16.41
CA ASP A 374 12.45 8.95 14.98
C ASP A 374 11.97 7.50 14.71
N PRO A 375 10.98 7.28 13.82
CA PRO A 375 10.51 5.92 13.51
C PRO A 375 11.58 4.94 13.04
N GLU A 376 12.66 5.38 12.38
CA GLU A 376 13.76 4.49 12.00
C GLU A 376 14.50 3.99 13.26
N ILE A 377 14.80 4.90 14.18
CA ILE A 377 15.45 4.62 15.47
C ILE A 377 14.59 3.66 16.31
N LEU A 378 13.27 3.88 16.38
CA LEU A 378 12.34 3.00 17.12
C LEU A 378 12.23 1.59 16.50
N MET A 379 12.29 1.48 15.16
CA MET A 379 12.34 0.17 14.48
C MET A 379 13.69 -0.54 14.68
N GLU A 380 14.81 0.18 14.69
CA GLU A 380 16.13 -0.41 14.99
C GLU A 380 16.21 -0.93 16.44
N GLN A 381 15.63 -0.20 17.40
CA GLN A 381 15.56 -0.59 18.81
C GLN A 381 14.64 -1.80 19.06
N GLY A 382 13.60 -1.98 18.24
CA GLY A 382 12.72 -3.15 18.28
C GLY A 382 11.41 -2.95 19.06
N GLU A 383 10.94 -1.70 19.22
CA GLU A 383 9.70 -1.40 19.97
C GLU A 383 8.46 -2.09 19.36
N PHE A 384 8.43 -2.28 18.04
CA PHE A 384 7.34 -2.91 17.30
C PHE A 384 7.33 -4.45 17.24
N LEU A 385 8.20 -5.16 17.96
CA LEU A 385 8.38 -6.61 17.75
C LEU A 385 7.27 -7.50 18.33
N ASN A 386 6.31 -6.94 19.05
CA ASN A 386 5.22 -7.66 19.72
C ASN A 386 4.06 -8.08 18.80
N TYR A 387 4.12 -7.80 17.50
CA TYR A 387 3.00 -7.98 16.55
C TYR A 387 3.33 -9.01 15.46
N ASP A 388 2.32 -9.73 14.95
CA ASP A 388 2.43 -10.32 13.60
C ASP A 388 2.27 -9.18 12.58
N ILE A 389 3.13 -9.08 11.56
CA ILE A 389 3.01 -8.05 10.50
C ILE A 389 2.90 -8.67 9.10
N MET A 390 1.90 -8.22 8.35
CA MET A 390 1.80 -8.36 6.89
C MET A 390 1.99 -6.98 6.27
N LEU A 391 2.81 -6.88 5.22
CA LEU A 391 3.02 -5.62 4.52
C LEU A 391 3.32 -5.83 3.03
N GLY A 392 3.20 -4.77 2.24
CA GLY A 392 3.47 -4.86 0.81
C GLY A 392 3.05 -3.62 0.03
N VAL A 393 3.32 -3.65 -1.26
CA VAL A 393 3.21 -2.50 -2.17
C VAL A 393 2.63 -2.90 -3.52
N ASN A 394 2.12 -1.93 -4.27
CA ASN A 394 1.61 -2.10 -5.62
C ASN A 394 2.73 -1.87 -6.64
N GLN A 395 2.61 -2.47 -7.83
CA GLN A 395 3.67 -2.49 -8.87
C GLN A 395 4.13 -1.10 -9.36
N GLY A 396 3.25 -0.09 -9.33
CA GLY A 396 3.47 1.24 -9.90
C GLY A 396 2.72 2.33 -9.13
N GLU A 397 2.87 2.35 -7.79
CA GLU A 397 2.30 3.34 -6.86
C GLU A 397 2.37 4.77 -7.42
N GLY A 398 3.54 5.17 -7.91
CA GLY A 398 3.89 6.50 -8.41
C GLY A 398 3.27 6.90 -9.76
N LEU A 399 2.10 6.36 -10.13
CA LEU A 399 1.39 6.69 -11.37
C LEU A 399 1.26 8.21 -11.62
N ARG A 400 0.86 8.94 -10.57
CA ARG A 400 0.68 10.41 -10.59
C ARG A 400 1.98 11.23 -10.73
N PHE A 401 3.16 10.62 -10.58
CA PHE A 401 4.43 11.34 -10.73
C PHE A 401 4.72 11.76 -12.18
N VAL A 402 4.23 11.00 -13.16
CA VAL A 402 4.54 11.23 -14.59
C VAL A 402 3.50 12.03 -15.35
N GLU A 403 2.26 12.16 -14.86
CA GLU A 403 1.14 12.74 -15.63
C GLU A 403 1.42 14.17 -16.13
N ASN A 404 2.16 14.99 -15.35
CA ASN A 404 2.51 16.37 -15.72
C ASN A 404 3.75 16.49 -16.65
N VAL A 405 4.42 15.38 -16.98
CA VAL A 405 5.64 15.32 -17.81
C VAL A 405 5.52 14.37 -19.00
N MET A 406 4.30 13.92 -19.30
CA MET A 406 4.00 13.05 -20.42
C MET A 406 3.66 13.82 -21.71
N ASP A 407 3.99 13.21 -22.85
CA ASP A 407 3.55 13.64 -24.17
C ASP A 407 2.23 12.98 -24.61
N LEU A 408 1.73 13.35 -25.79
CA LEU A 408 0.46 12.88 -26.36
C LEU A 408 0.49 11.42 -26.86
N GLU A 409 1.65 10.76 -26.86
CA GLU A 409 1.83 9.36 -27.28
C GLU A 409 2.11 8.43 -26.07
N ASP A 410 1.72 8.86 -24.86
CA ASP A 410 2.03 8.23 -23.58
C ASP A 410 3.56 8.04 -23.34
N GLY A 411 4.38 8.90 -23.93
CA GLY A 411 5.82 8.95 -23.76
C GLY A 411 6.28 9.97 -22.70
N VAL A 412 7.58 9.98 -22.40
CA VAL A 412 8.27 11.07 -21.68
C VAL A 412 9.57 11.39 -22.43
N SER A 413 9.88 12.68 -22.64
CA SER A 413 11.09 13.10 -23.36
C SER A 413 12.37 12.94 -22.51
N GLY A 414 13.54 13.10 -23.12
CA GLY A 414 14.82 13.07 -22.39
C GLY A 414 14.96 14.27 -21.44
N SER A 415 14.54 15.46 -21.87
CA SER A 415 14.57 16.68 -21.05
C SER A 415 13.58 16.65 -19.90
N ASP A 416 12.40 16.06 -20.11
CA ASP A 416 11.37 15.97 -19.06
C ASP A 416 11.72 14.90 -18.02
N PHE A 417 12.41 13.82 -18.44
CA PHE A 417 13.06 12.88 -17.53
C PHE A 417 14.14 13.56 -16.69
N ASP A 418 15.07 14.29 -17.32
CA ASP A 418 16.12 15.04 -16.61
C ASP A 418 15.53 16.07 -15.63
N PHE A 419 14.46 16.77 -16.02
CA PHE A 419 13.74 17.72 -15.18
C PHE A 419 13.07 17.02 -13.99
N ALA A 420 12.29 15.97 -14.21
CA ALA A 420 11.57 15.25 -13.16
C ALA A 420 12.52 14.64 -12.11
N VAL A 421 13.65 14.05 -12.55
CA VAL A 421 14.69 13.56 -11.62
C VAL A 421 15.34 14.71 -10.86
N SER A 422 15.58 15.85 -11.50
CA SER A 422 16.14 17.03 -10.84
C SER A 422 15.20 17.57 -9.76
N ASP A 423 13.96 17.90 -10.11
CA ASP A 423 12.91 18.40 -9.23
C ASP A 423 12.61 17.46 -8.04
N PHE A 424 12.65 16.15 -8.27
CA PHE A 424 12.55 15.15 -7.22
C PHE A 424 13.68 15.25 -6.17
N VAL A 425 14.95 15.25 -6.63
CA VAL A 425 16.12 15.37 -5.74
C VAL A 425 16.12 16.71 -5.02
N ASP A 426 15.84 17.79 -5.74
CA ASP A 426 15.71 19.15 -5.24
C ASP A 426 14.67 19.28 -4.11
N SER A 427 13.52 18.60 -4.23
CA SER A 427 12.43 18.66 -3.24
C SER A 427 12.69 17.86 -1.96
N LEU A 428 13.32 16.69 -2.07
CA LEU A 428 13.52 15.78 -0.94
C LEU A 428 14.82 16.06 -0.18
N TYR A 429 15.93 16.19 -0.91
CA TYR A 429 17.28 16.32 -0.36
C TYR A 429 17.76 17.78 -0.29
N GLY A 430 17.03 18.74 -0.89
CA GLY A 430 17.32 20.16 -0.80
C GLY A 430 18.49 20.61 -1.68
N TYR A 431 19.40 21.41 -1.15
CA TYR A 431 20.57 21.95 -1.85
C TYR A 431 21.88 21.75 -1.05
N PRO A 432 22.34 20.50 -0.83
CA PRO A 432 23.68 20.24 -0.32
C PRO A 432 24.73 20.50 -1.40
N GLU A 433 25.97 20.79 -0.99
CA GLU A 433 27.12 20.67 -1.89
C GLU A 433 27.32 19.18 -2.24
N GLY A 434 27.72 18.87 -3.50
CA GLY A 434 27.82 17.49 -4.00
C GLY A 434 26.55 16.91 -4.64
N LYS A 435 25.43 17.65 -4.60
CA LYS A 435 24.11 17.27 -5.16
C LYS A 435 24.13 16.74 -6.60
N ASP A 436 25.03 17.25 -7.44
CA ASP A 436 25.15 16.83 -8.84
C ASP A 436 25.59 15.35 -8.95
N THR A 437 26.45 14.87 -8.05
CA THR A 437 26.82 13.45 -7.98
C THR A 437 25.61 12.57 -7.65
N LEU A 438 24.79 12.98 -6.68
CA LEU A 438 23.56 12.25 -6.33
C LEU A 438 22.57 12.23 -7.50
N ARG A 439 22.30 13.40 -8.10
CA ARG A 439 21.35 13.54 -9.22
C ARG A 439 21.76 12.70 -10.44
N GLU A 440 23.01 12.83 -10.89
CA GLU A 440 23.49 12.08 -12.06
C GLU A 440 23.58 10.58 -11.77
N THR A 441 23.84 10.16 -10.52
CA THR A 441 23.75 8.73 -10.14
C THR A 441 22.30 8.22 -10.19
N ILE A 442 21.31 8.99 -9.72
CA ILE A 442 19.89 8.62 -9.82
C ILE A 442 19.47 8.50 -11.29
N LYS A 443 19.81 9.48 -12.14
CA LYS A 443 19.57 9.40 -13.60
C LYS A 443 20.21 8.15 -14.21
N PHE A 444 21.47 7.87 -13.87
CA PHE A 444 22.17 6.67 -14.34
C PHE A 444 21.46 5.38 -13.92
N MET A 445 21.02 5.30 -12.67
CA MET A 445 20.34 4.12 -12.11
C MET A 445 18.91 3.93 -12.65
N TYR A 446 18.24 4.97 -13.14
CA TYR A 446 16.89 4.92 -13.72
C TYR A 446 16.85 5.08 -15.25
N THR A 447 18.00 5.04 -15.92
CA THR A 447 18.08 4.90 -17.38
C THR A 447 18.12 3.41 -17.75
N ASP A 448 17.24 2.94 -18.65
CA ASP A 448 17.45 1.64 -19.32
C ASP A 448 18.54 1.82 -20.39
N TRP A 449 19.78 1.47 -20.04
CA TRP A 449 20.92 1.57 -20.96
C TRP A 449 20.86 0.60 -22.17
N ALA A 450 19.92 -0.35 -22.19
CA ALA A 450 19.66 -1.21 -23.34
C ALA A 450 18.57 -0.67 -24.28
N ASP A 451 17.81 0.38 -23.88
CA ASP A 451 16.68 0.96 -24.63
C ASP A 451 16.54 2.48 -24.36
N LYS A 452 17.68 3.18 -24.22
CA LYS A 452 17.80 4.53 -23.64
C LYS A 452 16.85 5.58 -24.22
N ASP A 453 16.69 5.56 -25.54
CA ASP A 453 16.00 6.61 -26.27
C ASP A 453 14.47 6.42 -26.30
N ASN A 454 13.96 5.26 -25.84
CA ASN A 454 12.55 4.91 -25.82
C ASN A 454 11.75 5.74 -24.79
N PRO A 455 10.72 6.53 -25.21
CA PRO A 455 9.95 7.38 -24.32
C PRO A 455 9.00 6.60 -23.39
N GLU A 456 8.46 5.45 -23.79
CA GLU A 456 7.70 4.57 -22.89
C GLU A 456 8.58 4.07 -21.75
N THR A 457 9.82 3.69 -22.07
CA THR A 457 10.76 3.12 -21.09
C THR A 457 11.18 4.18 -20.09
N ARG A 458 11.43 5.44 -20.53
CA ARG A 458 11.63 6.58 -19.61
C ARG A 458 10.42 6.87 -18.72
N ARG A 459 9.18 6.79 -19.24
CA ARG A 459 7.98 6.93 -18.41
C ARG A 459 7.91 5.84 -17.32
N LYS A 460 8.15 4.57 -17.71
CA LYS A 460 8.17 3.43 -16.77
C LYS A 460 9.23 3.60 -15.69
N THR A 461 10.43 4.08 -16.03
CA THR A 461 11.50 4.26 -15.04
C THR A 461 11.30 5.46 -14.12
N LEU A 462 10.56 6.51 -14.53
CA LEU A 462 10.14 7.57 -13.61
C LEU A 462 9.06 7.10 -12.63
N VAL A 463 8.03 6.38 -13.09
CA VAL A 463 7.04 5.73 -12.20
C VAL A 463 7.76 4.81 -11.21
N ALA A 464 8.71 4.01 -11.69
CA ALA A 464 9.55 3.15 -10.86
C ALA A 464 10.37 3.94 -9.84
N LEU A 465 11.06 5.02 -10.23
CA LEU A 465 11.87 5.86 -9.34
C LEU A 465 11.05 6.36 -8.14
N PHE A 466 9.87 6.92 -8.41
CA PHE A 466 9.01 7.47 -7.37
C PHE A 466 8.36 6.37 -6.52
N THR A 467 7.96 5.25 -7.15
CA THR A 467 7.46 4.05 -6.46
C THR A 467 8.52 3.47 -5.51
N ASP A 468 9.76 3.34 -5.99
CA ASP A 468 10.87 2.72 -5.27
C ASP A 468 11.24 3.49 -4.01
N HIS A 469 11.37 4.82 -4.10
CA HIS A 469 11.75 5.66 -2.96
C HIS A 469 10.60 5.85 -1.95
N GLN A 470 9.36 6.04 -2.41
CA GLN A 470 8.29 6.49 -1.53
C GLN A 470 7.48 5.35 -0.89
N TRP A 471 7.57 4.14 -1.45
CA TRP A 471 6.87 2.95 -0.98
C TRP A 471 7.76 1.72 -0.86
N VAL A 472 8.46 1.30 -1.94
CA VAL A 472 9.14 -0.01 -1.94
C VAL A 472 10.25 -0.08 -0.91
N GLU A 473 11.19 0.86 -0.91
CA GLU A 473 12.31 0.86 0.03
C GLU A 473 11.84 1.06 1.49
N PRO A 474 10.97 2.05 1.83
CA PRO A 474 10.41 2.17 3.17
C PRO A 474 9.72 0.89 3.67
N SER A 475 8.92 0.22 2.84
CA SER A 475 8.28 -1.05 3.20
C SER A 475 9.26 -2.21 3.34
N VAL A 476 10.31 -2.30 2.52
CA VAL A 476 11.34 -3.36 2.64
C VAL A 476 12.25 -3.11 3.85
N VAL A 477 12.60 -1.87 4.19
CA VAL A 477 13.31 -1.54 5.43
C VAL A 477 12.46 -1.90 6.66
N THR A 478 11.17 -1.57 6.64
CA THR A 478 10.20 -1.97 7.68
C THR A 478 10.17 -3.50 7.85
N ALA A 479 10.13 -4.25 6.73
CA ALA A 479 10.12 -5.71 6.73
C ALA A 479 11.44 -6.31 7.24
N ASP A 480 12.60 -5.80 6.79
CA ASP A 480 13.93 -6.22 7.23
C ASP A 480 14.10 -6.02 8.73
N LEU A 481 13.72 -4.84 9.26
CA LEU A 481 13.88 -4.52 10.69
C LEU A 481 12.97 -5.38 11.57
N HIS A 482 11.71 -5.59 11.18
CA HIS A 482 10.78 -6.44 11.94
C HIS A 482 11.19 -7.92 11.91
N ALA A 483 11.55 -8.45 10.74
CA ALA A 483 11.89 -9.86 10.58
C ALA A 483 13.28 -10.22 11.15
N ARG A 484 14.22 -9.27 11.25
CA ARG A 484 15.57 -9.46 11.82
C ARG A 484 15.55 -10.06 13.22
N TYR A 485 14.54 -9.73 14.03
CA TYR A 485 14.38 -10.22 15.40
C TYR A 485 13.51 -11.48 15.51
N GLY A 486 13.05 -12.03 14.38
CA GLY A 486 12.26 -13.27 14.30
C GLY A 486 10.74 -13.10 14.37
N SER A 487 10.24 -11.87 14.49
CA SER A 487 8.79 -11.60 14.55
C SER A 487 8.09 -11.96 13.22
N PRO A 488 6.90 -12.58 13.24
CA PRO A 488 6.27 -13.10 12.03
C PRO A 488 5.96 -12.01 11.00
N THR A 489 6.64 -12.10 9.86
CA THR A 489 6.58 -11.09 8.79
C THR A 489 6.15 -11.75 7.47
N TYR A 490 5.29 -11.09 6.71
CA TYR A 490 4.80 -11.57 5.40
C TYR A 490 4.77 -10.43 4.39
N PHE A 491 5.62 -10.48 3.35
CA PHE A 491 5.68 -9.45 2.31
C PHE A 491 4.84 -9.83 1.08
N TYR A 492 4.17 -8.86 0.45
CA TYR A 492 3.55 -9.01 -0.87
C TYR A 492 3.95 -7.91 -1.85
N ALA A 493 3.79 -8.20 -3.14
CA ALA A 493 3.71 -7.15 -4.17
C ALA A 493 2.49 -7.38 -5.07
N PHE A 494 1.70 -6.34 -5.30
CA PHE A 494 0.41 -6.41 -5.99
C PHE A 494 0.55 -6.02 -7.48
N TYR A 495 0.30 -6.98 -8.36
CA TYR A 495 0.54 -6.96 -9.80
C TYR A 495 -0.77 -7.19 -10.58
N HIS A 496 -1.85 -6.53 -10.16
CA HIS A 496 -3.16 -6.59 -10.81
C HIS A 496 -4.00 -5.36 -10.43
N HIS A 497 -4.86 -4.89 -11.34
CA HIS A 497 -5.89 -3.91 -11.03
C HIS A 497 -7.10 -4.10 -11.96
N CYS A 498 -8.19 -3.42 -11.64
CA CYS A 498 -9.42 -3.49 -12.42
C CYS A 498 -9.37 -2.55 -13.63
N GLN A 499 -10.20 -2.82 -14.64
CA GLN A 499 -10.32 -1.94 -15.81
C GLN A 499 -11.24 -0.76 -15.47
N SER A 500 -10.70 0.46 -15.61
CA SER A 500 -11.40 1.74 -15.47
C SER A 500 -11.12 2.59 -16.70
N LEU A 501 -12.11 3.37 -17.15
CA LEU A 501 -11.95 4.34 -18.25
C LEU A 501 -11.15 5.59 -17.81
N MET A 502 -10.98 5.81 -16.51
CA MET A 502 -10.29 6.98 -15.97
C MET A 502 -8.78 6.77 -15.80
N LYS A 503 -8.31 5.51 -15.90
CA LYS A 503 -6.92 5.12 -15.66
C LYS A 503 -6.23 4.80 -17.00
N PRO A 504 -5.01 5.30 -17.29
CA PRO A 504 -4.35 5.06 -18.57
C PRO A 504 -4.11 3.58 -18.89
N VAL A 505 -4.29 3.18 -20.16
CA VAL A 505 -4.24 1.76 -20.62
C VAL A 505 -2.85 1.11 -20.49
N TRP A 506 -1.79 1.92 -20.36
CA TRP A 506 -0.43 1.46 -20.10
C TRP A 506 -0.11 1.24 -18.62
N SER A 507 -0.97 1.67 -17.71
CA SER A 507 -0.67 1.68 -16.27
C SER A 507 -0.61 0.27 -15.68
N ASP A 508 0.33 0.09 -14.75
CA ASP A 508 0.40 -1.05 -13.84
C ASP A 508 -0.44 -0.77 -12.58
N SER A 509 -0.46 -1.69 -11.60
CA SER A 509 -1.21 -1.48 -10.34
C SER A 509 -0.69 -0.25 -9.58
N ALA A 510 -1.56 0.74 -9.35
CA ALA A 510 -1.22 2.05 -8.82
C ALA A 510 -1.69 2.23 -7.37
N HIS A 511 -1.49 3.42 -6.79
CA HIS A 511 -1.74 3.63 -5.36
C HIS A 511 -3.21 3.38 -4.96
N GLY A 512 -3.40 2.46 -4.01
CA GLY A 512 -4.72 2.06 -3.50
C GLY A 512 -5.54 1.13 -4.40
N ASP A 513 -5.01 0.62 -5.51
CA ASP A 513 -5.71 -0.34 -6.39
C ASP A 513 -6.03 -1.69 -5.70
N GLU A 514 -5.36 -2.03 -4.60
CA GLU A 514 -5.58 -3.26 -3.83
C GLU A 514 -6.81 -3.18 -2.92
N VAL A 515 -7.17 -1.97 -2.47
CA VAL A 515 -8.30 -1.68 -1.56
C VAL A 515 -9.62 -2.34 -1.99
N PRO A 516 -10.13 -2.20 -3.24
CA PRO A 516 -11.39 -2.84 -3.64
C PRO A 516 -11.34 -4.38 -3.56
N TYR A 517 -10.17 -5.01 -3.72
CA TYR A 517 -10.02 -6.46 -3.58
C TYR A 517 -10.03 -6.91 -2.12
N VAL A 518 -9.44 -6.12 -1.22
CA VAL A 518 -9.46 -6.33 0.24
C VAL A 518 -10.87 -6.17 0.82
N PHE A 519 -11.65 -5.19 0.34
CA PHE A 519 -13.02 -4.95 0.81
C PHE A 519 -14.10 -5.78 0.11
N GLY A 520 -13.76 -6.64 -0.84
CA GLY A 520 -14.71 -7.54 -1.48
C GLY A 520 -15.57 -6.91 -2.58
N ILE A 521 -15.27 -5.68 -3.02
CA ILE A 521 -16.09 -4.90 -3.96
C ILE A 521 -16.41 -5.66 -5.26
N PRO A 522 -15.47 -6.42 -5.89
CA PRO A 522 -15.79 -7.24 -7.06
C PRO A 522 -16.97 -8.22 -6.88
N MET A 523 -17.28 -8.66 -5.66
CA MET A 523 -18.40 -9.57 -5.39
C MET A 523 -19.77 -8.87 -5.43
N VAL A 524 -19.81 -7.56 -5.27
CA VAL A 524 -21.00 -6.71 -5.39
C VAL A 524 -21.13 -6.16 -6.81
N GLY A 525 -19.99 -5.85 -7.45
CA GLY A 525 -19.91 -5.23 -8.77
C GLY A 525 -19.40 -3.78 -8.69
N PRO A 526 -19.52 -3.00 -9.78
CA PRO A 526 -19.15 -1.59 -9.78
C PRO A 526 -19.99 -0.80 -8.76
N THR A 527 -19.38 0.16 -8.08
CA THR A 527 -20.06 1.10 -7.17
C THR A 527 -19.71 2.53 -7.53
N ASP A 528 -20.44 3.52 -6.99
CA ASP A 528 -20.20 4.94 -7.30
C ASP A 528 -18.80 5.42 -6.89
N LEU A 529 -18.17 4.77 -5.91
CA LEU A 529 -16.80 5.06 -5.44
C LEU A 529 -15.74 4.19 -6.14
N PHE A 530 -16.14 3.01 -6.62
CA PHE A 530 -15.30 2.08 -7.37
C PHE A 530 -15.99 1.69 -8.70
N PRO A 531 -16.08 2.61 -9.69
CA PRO A 531 -16.77 2.39 -10.98
C PRO A 531 -15.99 1.48 -11.95
N CYS A 532 -15.23 0.53 -11.41
CA CYS A 532 -14.40 -0.40 -12.17
C CYS A 532 -15.23 -1.54 -12.77
N ASN A 533 -14.92 -1.93 -14.00
CA ASN A 533 -15.57 -3.07 -14.65
C ASN A 533 -14.91 -4.38 -14.19
N PHE A 534 -15.34 -4.90 -13.04
CA PHE A 534 -14.77 -6.10 -12.43
C PHE A 534 -15.10 -7.37 -13.22
N SER A 535 -14.05 -8.08 -13.65
CA SER A 535 -14.19 -9.37 -14.35
C SER A 535 -14.31 -10.53 -13.36
N ARG A 536 -14.64 -11.74 -13.87
CA ARG A 536 -14.59 -12.97 -13.05
C ARG A 536 -13.20 -13.32 -12.52
N ASN A 537 -12.12 -12.75 -13.07
CA ASN A 537 -10.79 -12.88 -12.47
C ASN A 537 -10.63 -11.98 -11.24
N ASP A 538 -11.29 -10.83 -11.21
CA ASP A 538 -11.27 -9.88 -10.09
C ASP A 538 -12.06 -10.41 -8.90
N ILE A 539 -13.20 -11.06 -9.15
CA ILE A 539 -13.98 -11.79 -8.14
C ILE A 539 -13.13 -12.90 -7.49
N MET A 540 -12.43 -13.70 -8.32
CA MET A 540 -11.51 -14.73 -7.86
C MET A 540 -10.35 -14.14 -7.04
N LEU A 541 -9.71 -13.06 -7.52
CA LEU A 541 -8.59 -12.43 -6.82
C LEU A 541 -9.03 -11.79 -5.50
N SER A 542 -10.20 -11.15 -5.44
CA SER A 542 -10.74 -10.58 -4.20
C SER A 542 -11.06 -11.66 -3.16
N ALA A 543 -11.62 -12.81 -3.59
CA ALA A 543 -11.80 -13.97 -2.71
C ALA A 543 -10.45 -14.49 -2.14
N VAL A 544 -9.41 -14.56 -2.98
CA VAL A 544 -8.05 -14.93 -2.56
C VAL A 544 -7.48 -13.95 -1.53
N VAL A 545 -7.55 -12.65 -1.82
CA VAL A 545 -7.05 -11.57 -0.96
C VAL A 545 -7.77 -11.58 0.38
N MET A 546 -9.11 -11.59 0.40
CA MET A 546 -9.89 -11.69 1.64
C MET A 546 -9.61 -12.99 2.40
N THR A 547 -9.30 -14.10 1.72
CA THR A 547 -8.87 -15.34 2.39
C THR A 547 -7.54 -15.12 3.12
N TYR A 548 -6.49 -14.63 2.45
CA TYR A 548 -5.20 -14.38 3.09
C TYR A 548 -5.28 -13.33 4.23
N TRP A 549 -5.94 -12.19 4.01
CA TRP A 549 -6.10 -11.12 5.00
C TRP A 549 -6.86 -11.62 6.24
N THR A 550 -7.97 -12.33 6.05
CA THR A 550 -8.77 -12.80 7.20
C THR A 550 -8.16 -14.02 7.88
N ASN A 551 -7.39 -14.87 7.18
CA ASN A 551 -6.56 -15.92 7.76
C ASN A 551 -5.49 -15.35 8.69
N PHE A 552 -4.77 -14.34 8.21
CA PHE A 552 -3.79 -13.62 9.01
C PHE A 552 -4.44 -13.01 10.26
N ALA A 553 -5.59 -12.35 10.12
CA ALA A 553 -6.34 -11.85 11.28
C ALA A 553 -6.78 -12.97 12.26
N LYS A 554 -7.15 -14.16 11.74
CA LYS A 554 -7.54 -15.34 12.54
C LYS A 554 -6.37 -15.94 13.33
N SER A 555 -5.15 -15.99 12.76
CA SER A 555 -4.11 -16.92 13.21
C SER A 555 -2.67 -16.38 13.24
N GLY A 556 -2.37 -15.24 12.62
CA GLY A 556 -1.00 -14.77 12.38
C GLY A 556 -0.32 -15.39 11.15
N ASP A 557 -1.00 -16.31 10.47
CA ASP A 557 -0.51 -16.98 9.26
C ASP A 557 -1.55 -16.81 8.14
N PRO A 558 -1.24 -16.13 7.02
CA PRO A 558 -2.19 -15.94 5.92
C PRO A 558 -2.63 -17.26 5.28
N ASN A 559 -1.92 -18.37 5.50
CA ASN A 559 -2.28 -19.68 4.99
C ASN A 559 -3.29 -20.44 5.88
N LYS A 560 -3.67 -19.91 7.05
CA LYS A 560 -4.47 -20.64 8.06
C LYS A 560 -5.60 -19.80 8.68
N PRO A 561 -6.78 -20.38 8.96
CA PRO A 561 -7.14 -21.80 8.83
C PRO A 561 -7.78 -22.18 7.50
N VAL A 562 -8.10 -21.23 6.61
CA VAL A 562 -8.86 -21.50 5.37
C VAL A 562 -7.91 -21.70 4.18
N PRO A 563 -7.84 -22.89 3.56
CA PRO A 563 -7.07 -23.10 2.34
C PRO A 563 -7.70 -22.39 1.12
N GLN A 564 -6.86 -22.11 0.12
CA GLN A 564 -7.17 -21.37 -1.11
C GLN A 564 -7.98 -22.19 -2.14
N ASP A 565 -8.95 -23.00 -1.71
CA ASP A 565 -9.72 -23.88 -2.61
C ASP A 565 -10.67 -23.10 -3.55
N THR A 566 -10.84 -23.60 -4.78
CA THR A 566 -11.93 -23.17 -5.68
C THR A 566 -13.30 -23.48 -5.07
N LYS A 567 -13.97 -22.43 -4.58
CA LYS A 567 -15.37 -22.44 -4.11
C LYS A 567 -16.24 -21.59 -5.06
N PHE A 568 -17.55 -21.86 -5.15
CA PHE A 568 -18.48 -21.17 -6.08
C PHE A 568 -18.36 -19.64 -6.08
N ILE A 569 -18.13 -19.04 -4.90
CA ILE A 569 -17.93 -17.59 -4.68
C ILE A 569 -16.83 -16.96 -5.57
N HIS A 570 -15.83 -17.72 -6.03
CA HIS A 570 -14.75 -17.22 -6.88
C HIS A 570 -15.17 -16.99 -8.35
N THR A 571 -16.24 -17.64 -8.82
CA THR A 571 -16.72 -17.66 -10.23
C THR A 571 -15.73 -18.17 -11.30
N LYS A 572 -14.49 -18.46 -10.93
CA LYS A 572 -13.37 -19.05 -11.68
C LYS A 572 -12.57 -19.97 -10.75
N ALA A 573 -11.74 -20.85 -11.34
CA ALA A 573 -10.77 -21.60 -10.58
C ALA A 573 -9.80 -20.67 -9.85
N ASN A 574 -9.54 -20.94 -8.57
CA ASN A 574 -8.59 -20.21 -7.76
C ASN A 574 -7.17 -20.55 -8.23
N ARG A 575 -6.38 -19.52 -8.59
CA ARG A 575 -5.01 -19.71 -9.13
C ARG A 575 -3.96 -19.89 -8.04
N PHE A 576 -4.36 -19.81 -6.77
CA PHE A 576 -3.49 -19.83 -5.59
C PHE A 576 -3.63 -21.15 -4.79
N GLU A 577 -4.35 -22.16 -5.30
CA GLU A 577 -4.54 -23.47 -4.62
C GLU A 577 -3.22 -24.13 -4.19
N GLU A 578 -2.19 -24.04 -5.03
CA GLU A 578 -0.84 -24.58 -4.76
C GLU A 578 0.15 -23.51 -4.23
N VAL A 579 -0.31 -22.28 -3.94
CA VAL A 579 0.54 -21.13 -3.58
C VAL A 579 0.46 -20.84 -2.09
N ALA A 580 1.34 -21.49 -1.32
CA ALA A 580 1.59 -21.14 0.07
C ALA A 580 2.41 -19.84 0.17
N TRP A 581 1.93 -18.87 0.94
CA TRP A 581 2.63 -17.61 1.23
C TRP A 581 3.69 -17.86 2.30
N SER A 582 4.95 -17.97 1.89
CA SER A 582 6.11 -18.07 2.79
C SER A 582 6.23 -16.85 3.70
N LYS A 583 6.84 -17.04 4.88
CA LYS A 583 7.31 -15.90 5.70
C LYS A 583 8.40 -15.13 4.96
N TYR A 584 8.48 -13.84 5.25
CA TYR A 584 9.60 -12.98 4.88
C TYR A 584 10.66 -13.02 5.99
N ASP A 585 11.93 -13.02 5.60
CA ASP A 585 13.09 -12.81 6.46
C ASP A 585 14.18 -12.03 5.68
N PRO A 586 15.17 -11.42 6.35
CA PRO A 586 16.16 -10.57 5.69
C PRO A 586 17.22 -11.31 4.83
N TYR A 587 17.20 -12.64 4.77
CA TYR A 587 18.17 -13.45 4.01
C TYR A 587 17.59 -13.99 2.71
N ASP A 588 16.40 -14.61 2.75
CA ASP A 588 15.73 -15.14 1.56
C ASP A 588 14.76 -14.09 0.94
N GLN A 589 14.36 -13.07 1.71
CA GLN A 589 13.49 -11.96 1.30
C GLN A 589 12.23 -12.38 0.50
N LEU A 590 11.60 -13.49 0.92
CA LEU A 590 10.49 -14.10 0.19
C LEU A 590 9.21 -13.26 0.27
N TYR A 591 8.58 -13.06 -0.89
CA TYR A 591 7.32 -12.35 -1.03
C TYR A 591 6.32 -13.07 -1.95
N LEU A 592 5.03 -12.80 -1.73
CA LEU A 592 3.96 -13.25 -2.61
C LEU A 592 3.73 -12.22 -3.72
N HIS A 593 3.93 -12.62 -4.98
CA HIS A 593 3.45 -11.85 -6.13
C HIS A 593 1.93 -12.09 -6.28
N ILE A 594 1.11 -11.15 -5.83
CA ILE A 594 -0.35 -11.22 -5.92
C ILE A 594 -0.81 -10.73 -7.30
N GLY A 595 -1.47 -11.59 -8.06
CA GLY A 595 -2.02 -11.26 -9.38
C GLY A 595 -2.43 -12.51 -10.17
N LEU A 596 -2.72 -12.37 -11.46
CA LEU A 596 -3.28 -13.47 -12.27
C LEU A 596 -2.28 -14.60 -12.64
N LYS A 597 -1.01 -14.47 -12.26
CA LYS A 597 0.06 -15.48 -12.36
C LYS A 597 0.79 -15.58 -11.01
N PRO A 598 0.10 -16.04 -9.94
CA PRO A 598 0.64 -16.00 -8.60
C PRO A 598 1.81 -16.95 -8.42
N ARG A 599 2.75 -16.57 -7.56
CA ARG A 599 4.00 -17.29 -7.30
C ARG A 599 4.72 -16.65 -6.11
N ILE A 600 5.54 -17.43 -5.42
CA ILE A 600 6.57 -16.88 -4.53
C ILE A 600 7.75 -16.39 -5.38
N ARG A 601 8.34 -15.30 -4.92
CA ARG A 601 9.55 -14.67 -5.43
C ARG A 601 10.37 -14.16 -4.24
N ASP A 602 11.59 -13.76 -4.51
CA ASP A 602 12.60 -13.33 -3.57
C ASP A 602 13.12 -11.92 -3.95
N HIS A 603 13.78 -11.24 -3.02
CA HIS A 603 14.58 -10.03 -3.28
C HIS A 603 13.84 -8.93 -4.08
N TYR A 604 12.63 -8.55 -3.63
CA TYR A 604 11.77 -7.63 -4.38
C TYR A 604 12.47 -6.31 -4.73
N ARG A 605 12.78 -6.13 -6.03
CA ARG A 605 13.45 -4.96 -6.59
C ARG A 605 14.76 -4.61 -5.87
N ALA A 606 15.44 -5.61 -5.30
CA ALA A 606 16.52 -5.43 -4.32
C ALA A 606 17.66 -4.51 -4.75
N THR A 607 18.04 -4.45 -6.04
CA THR A 607 19.07 -3.51 -6.52
C THR A 607 18.65 -2.04 -6.43
N LYS A 608 17.34 -1.73 -6.50
CA LYS A 608 16.80 -0.38 -6.31
C LYS A 608 16.63 -0.06 -4.83
N VAL A 609 16.19 -1.04 -4.03
CA VAL A 609 16.14 -0.94 -2.56
C VAL A 609 17.54 -0.67 -2.01
N ALA A 610 18.54 -1.49 -2.33
CA ALA A 610 19.92 -1.30 -1.87
C ALA A 610 20.57 -0.01 -2.39
N PHE A 611 20.15 0.50 -3.56
CA PHE A 611 20.58 1.80 -4.05
C PHE A 611 20.10 2.94 -3.14
N TRP A 612 18.80 2.99 -2.82
CA TRP A 612 18.23 3.99 -1.92
C TRP A 612 18.70 3.81 -0.47
N LYS A 613 18.69 2.58 0.05
CA LYS A 613 19.02 2.23 1.44
C LYS A 613 20.50 2.38 1.82
N HIS A 614 21.42 2.25 0.85
CA HIS A 614 22.86 2.19 1.14
C HIS A 614 23.70 3.18 0.33
N LEU A 615 23.51 3.28 -0.99
CA LEU A 615 24.36 4.17 -1.80
C LEU A 615 23.96 5.64 -1.63
N VAL A 616 22.66 5.96 -1.64
CA VAL A 616 22.19 7.35 -1.59
C VAL A 616 22.54 8.07 -0.28
N PRO A 617 22.35 7.49 0.92
CA PRO A 617 22.84 8.07 2.18
C PRO A 617 24.35 8.30 2.18
N HIS A 618 25.14 7.38 1.60
CA HIS A 618 26.58 7.57 1.48
C HIS A 618 26.93 8.74 0.54
N LEU A 619 26.29 8.82 -0.64
CA LEU A 619 26.48 9.93 -1.60
C LEU A 619 26.07 11.29 -1.03
N TYR A 620 25.01 11.34 -0.22
CA TYR A 620 24.56 12.54 0.48
C TYR A 620 25.58 12.99 1.54
N ASN A 621 26.12 12.05 2.32
CA ASN A 621 27.08 12.31 3.39
C ASN A 621 28.55 12.48 2.92
N LEU A 622 28.84 12.39 1.61
CA LEU A 622 30.21 12.39 1.08
C LEU A 622 31.03 13.64 1.44
N HIS A 623 30.41 14.80 1.70
CA HIS A 623 31.15 16.05 1.93
C HIS A 623 31.50 16.34 3.39
N ASP A 624 30.71 15.88 4.37
CA ASP A 624 31.08 15.96 5.79
C ASP A 624 32.40 15.20 6.08
N MET A 625 32.63 14.10 5.36
CA MET A 625 33.90 13.35 5.42
C MET A 625 35.11 14.17 4.97
N PHE A 626 34.96 15.09 4.01
CA PHE A 626 36.09 15.89 3.50
C PHE A 626 36.38 17.13 4.36
N HIS A 627 35.38 17.69 5.05
CA HIS A 627 35.62 18.79 5.98
C HIS A 627 36.50 18.38 7.17
N TYR A 628 36.33 17.16 7.70
CA TYR A 628 37.19 16.65 8.78
C TYR A 628 38.67 16.48 8.39
N SER A 629 39.00 16.31 7.10
CA SER A 629 40.38 16.17 6.64
C SER A 629 41.11 17.52 6.42
N SER A 630 40.42 18.66 6.56
CA SER A 630 40.98 20.00 6.31
C SER A 630 41.58 20.69 7.55
N THR A 631 42.17 19.92 8.47
CA THR A 631 42.95 20.45 9.61
C THR A 631 44.41 19.95 9.57
N THR A 632 45.11 20.20 8.46
CA THR A 632 46.59 20.13 8.43
C THR A 632 47.19 21.53 8.49
N THR A 633 48.32 21.64 9.18
CA THR A 633 48.90 22.91 9.66
C THR A 633 49.21 23.89 8.53
N LYS A 634 48.68 25.12 8.60
CA LYS A 634 49.21 26.24 7.78
C LYS A 634 50.63 26.56 8.22
N VAL A 635 51.63 26.08 7.47
CA VAL A 635 53.03 26.47 7.63
C VAL A 635 53.22 27.86 7.01
N THR A 636 53.63 28.83 7.84
CA THR A 636 53.95 30.19 7.39
C THR A 636 55.22 30.18 6.52
N PRO A 637 55.26 30.87 5.36
CA PRO A 637 56.51 31.13 4.65
C PRO A 637 57.45 31.97 5.52
N LEU A 638 58.72 31.58 5.61
CA LEU A 638 59.75 32.38 6.27
C LEU A 638 60.57 33.14 5.21
N ASP A 639 60.77 34.45 5.43
CA ASP A 639 61.56 35.29 4.53
C ASP A 639 63.05 34.92 4.49
N SER A 640 63.65 35.06 3.32
CA SER A 640 65.07 34.82 3.09
C SER A 640 65.90 36.07 3.46
N THR A 641 66.60 36.01 4.61
CA THR A 641 67.57 37.03 5.03
C THR A 641 69.00 36.49 5.10
N GLN A 642 69.97 37.39 4.93
CA GLN A 642 71.35 37.03 4.55
C GLN A 642 72.25 36.67 5.74
N SER A 643 73.24 35.82 5.49
CA SER A 643 74.26 35.42 6.47
C SER A 643 75.24 36.57 6.79
N ASN A 644 75.58 36.75 8.07
CA ASN A 644 76.91 37.27 8.43
C ASN A 644 77.39 36.95 9.88
N GLY A 645 78.24 35.93 10.02
CA GLY A 645 79.51 36.03 10.80
C GLY A 645 79.57 35.88 12.34
N LYS A 646 80.28 34.80 12.76
CA LYS A 646 81.35 34.72 13.82
C LYS A 646 81.04 34.19 15.24
N SER A 647 82.07 33.52 15.79
CA SER A 647 82.31 33.05 17.19
C SER A 647 81.51 31.80 17.61
N LYS A 648 82.11 30.66 18.03
CA LYS A 648 83.05 30.34 19.15
C LYS A 648 82.39 30.38 20.54
N SER A 649 82.59 29.40 21.44
CA SER A 649 83.29 28.09 21.35
C SER A 649 83.05 27.22 22.61
N SER A 650 83.46 25.93 22.55
CA SER A 650 84.00 25.12 23.68
C SER A 650 83.09 24.78 24.91
N SER A 651 83.23 23.64 25.60
CA SER A 651 84.02 22.42 25.32
C SER A 651 83.61 21.22 26.19
N THR A 652 83.65 20.06 25.56
CA THR A 652 83.90 18.71 26.09
C THR A 652 84.81 18.56 27.33
N SER A 653 84.55 17.57 28.18
CA SER A 653 85.58 16.57 28.56
C SER A 653 84.99 15.27 29.16
N ARG A 654 85.69 14.15 28.88
CA ARG A 654 85.58 12.77 29.41
C ARG A 654 86.98 12.40 29.97
N PRO A 655 87.34 11.19 30.48
CA PRO A 655 86.78 9.83 30.35
C PRO A 655 86.33 9.30 31.75
N PRO A 656 86.47 8.04 32.26
CA PRO A 656 87.00 6.78 31.71
C PRO A 656 86.16 5.50 32.02
N LEU A 657 86.89 4.36 32.11
CA LEU A 657 86.56 2.95 32.38
C LEU A 657 86.13 2.70 33.85
N SER A 658 85.47 1.59 34.25
CA SER A 658 84.88 0.38 33.60
C SER A 658 84.00 -0.37 34.65
N THR A 659 83.29 -1.50 34.45
CA THR A 659 83.17 -2.48 33.33
C THR A 659 81.66 -2.83 33.14
N ALA A 660 81.07 -4.02 32.91
CA ALA A 660 81.47 -5.45 32.75
C ALA A 660 80.41 -6.23 31.91
N HIS A 661 80.83 -7.24 31.13
CA HIS A 661 79.98 -8.19 30.35
C HIS A 661 79.00 -7.58 29.31
N ASN A 662 78.59 -8.27 28.23
CA ASN A 662 78.92 -9.61 27.73
C ASN A 662 78.86 -9.61 26.19
N ASN A 663 79.72 -10.34 25.46
CA ASN A 663 79.41 -10.75 24.07
C ASN A 663 80.37 -11.80 23.48
N GLY A 664 79.87 -12.53 22.47
CA GLY A 664 80.61 -13.47 21.62
C GLY A 664 80.12 -14.94 21.70
N GLU A 665 80.23 -15.76 20.64
CA GLU A 665 80.46 -15.48 19.22
C GLU A 665 80.20 -16.73 18.34
N GLY A 666 79.65 -16.56 17.13
CA GLY A 666 79.78 -17.50 15.98
C GLY A 666 79.16 -18.92 16.06
N GLY A 667 79.13 -19.62 14.90
CA GLY A 667 79.00 -21.09 14.84
C GLY A 667 77.80 -21.68 14.07
N ARG A 668 77.93 -21.77 12.73
CA ARG A 668 76.99 -22.43 11.79
C ARG A 668 76.60 -23.87 12.17
N GLU A 669 75.38 -24.28 11.80
CA GLU A 669 75.17 -25.57 11.10
C GLU A 669 74.00 -25.47 10.08
N MET A 670 73.88 -26.44 9.16
CA MET A 670 73.07 -26.32 7.93
C MET A 670 72.20 -27.57 7.69
N GLY A 671 70.88 -27.39 7.69
CA GLY A 671 69.87 -28.42 7.36
C GLY A 671 68.95 -27.96 6.22
N PRO A 672 68.36 -28.88 5.43
CA PRO A 672 67.89 -28.55 4.09
C PRO A 672 66.55 -27.77 4.02
N LEU A 673 66.54 -26.73 3.19
CA LEU A 673 65.31 -26.12 2.69
C LEU A 673 64.63 -27.04 1.67
N ILE A 674 63.41 -27.47 1.95
CA ILE A 674 62.54 -28.09 0.94
C ILE A 674 61.87 -26.97 0.13
N MET A 675 62.36 -26.77 -1.10
CA MET A 675 61.70 -25.91 -2.10
C MET A 675 60.46 -26.64 -2.66
N PRO A 676 59.25 -26.05 -2.61
CA PRO A 676 58.14 -26.49 -3.44
C PRO A 676 58.49 -26.30 -4.92
N ASN A 677 58.30 -27.33 -5.74
CA ASN A 677 58.68 -27.32 -7.15
C ASN A 677 57.59 -26.61 -7.99
N PRO A 678 57.88 -25.53 -8.74
CA PRO A 678 56.85 -24.75 -9.44
C PRO A 678 56.40 -25.41 -10.76
N ARG A 679 55.93 -26.66 -10.72
CA ARG A 679 55.46 -27.42 -11.89
C ARG A 679 54.04 -27.97 -11.81
N ASP A 680 53.51 -28.20 -10.61
CA ASP A 680 52.25 -28.95 -10.47
C ASP A 680 50.98 -28.11 -10.76
N TYR A 681 51.09 -26.77 -10.74
CA TYR A 681 50.01 -25.87 -11.19
C TYR A 681 49.69 -25.97 -12.70
N SER A 682 50.59 -26.53 -13.52
CA SER A 682 50.38 -26.60 -14.97
C SER A 682 49.35 -27.66 -15.37
N THR A 683 49.22 -28.74 -14.59
CA THR A 683 48.35 -29.88 -14.91
C THR A 683 46.89 -29.63 -14.54
N GLU A 684 46.63 -29.14 -13.33
CA GLU A 684 45.26 -28.91 -12.83
C GLU A 684 44.54 -27.83 -13.63
N LEU A 685 45.24 -26.73 -13.95
CA LEU A 685 44.70 -25.67 -14.81
C LEU A 685 44.39 -26.18 -16.22
N SER A 686 45.27 -27.01 -16.79
CA SER A 686 45.07 -27.60 -18.12
C SER A 686 43.89 -28.58 -18.16
N VAL A 687 43.71 -29.40 -17.11
CA VAL A 687 42.54 -30.28 -16.96
C VAL A 687 41.26 -29.46 -16.83
N THR A 688 41.27 -28.40 -16.02
CA THR A 688 40.10 -27.52 -15.84
C THR A 688 39.68 -26.86 -17.16
N ILE A 689 40.65 -26.34 -17.93
CA ILE A 689 40.41 -25.76 -19.26
C ILE A 689 39.89 -26.82 -20.24
N ALA A 690 40.46 -28.03 -20.26
CA ALA A 690 40.02 -29.11 -21.13
C ALA A 690 38.59 -29.58 -20.84
N VAL A 691 38.21 -29.70 -19.55
CA VAL A 691 36.85 -30.03 -19.13
C VAL A 691 35.87 -28.90 -19.49
N GLY A 692 36.22 -27.64 -19.22
CA GLY A 692 35.40 -26.49 -19.59
C GLY A 692 35.15 -26.39 -21.10
N ALA A 693 36.19 -26.56 -21.93
CA ALA A 693 36.07 -26.58 -23.38
C ALA A 693 35.22 -27.76 -23.88
N SER A 694 35.35 -28.94 -23.26
CA SER A 694 34.55 -30.13 -23.61
C SER A 694 33.05 -29.94 -23.30
N LEU A 695 32.72 -29.33 -22.17
CA LEU A 695 31.34 -28.99 -21.80
C LEU A 695 30.76 -27.91 -22.71
N LEU A 696 31.55 -26.90 -23.08
CA LEU A 696 31.15 -25.89 -24.07
C LEU A 696 30.82 -26.54 -25.43
N PHE A 697 31.68 -27.45 -25.90
CA PHE A 697 31.48 -28.14 -27.18
C PHE A 697 30.26 -29.08 -27.15
N LEU A 698 30.02 -29.79 -26.05
CA LEU A 698 28.80 -30.58 -25.85
C LEU A 698 27.53 -29.72 -25.88
N ASN A 699 27.54 -28.55 -25.24
CA ASN A 699 26.42 -27.61 -25.30
C ASN A 699 26.17 -27.09 -26.73
N VAL A 700 27.22 -26.73 -27.47
CA VAL A 700 27.10 -26.32 -28.88
C VAL A 700 26.52 -27.45 -29.74
N LEU A 701 26.96 -28.69 -29.56
CA LEU A 701 26.38 -29.86 -30.25
C LEU A 701 24.92 -30.11 -29.86
N ALA A 702 24.54 -29.93 -28.59
CA ALA A 702 23.17 -30.07 -28.14
C ALA A 702 22.25 -29.00 -28.77
N PHE A 703 22.68 -27.72 -28.80
CA PHE A 703 21.94 -26.66 -29.49
C PHE A 703 21.86 -26.89 -31.00
N ALA A 704 22.94 -27.34 -31.65
CA ALA A 704 22.91 -27.69 -33.08
C ALA A 704 21.93 -28.84 -33.37
N ALA A 705 21.89 -29.88 -32.54
CA ALA A 705 20.97 -31.00 -32.67
C ALA A 705 19.49 -30.59 -32.44
N LEU A 706 19.23 -29.70 -31.48
CA LEU A 706 17.90 -29.11 -31.26
C LEU A 706 17.47 -28.22 -32.42
N TYR A 707 18.37 -27.39 -32.96
CA TYR A 707 18.11 -26.54 -34.12
C TYR A 707 17.80 -27.38 -35.37
N TYR A 708 18.60 -28.42 -35.64
CA TYR A 708 18.37 -29.35 -36.75
C TYR A 708 17.05 -30.14 -36.60
N ARG A 709 16.67 -30.52 -35.38
CA ARG A 709 15.33 -31.08 -35.09
C ARG A 709 14.20 -30.09 -35.35
N LYS A 710 14.41 -28.79 -35.10
CA LYS A 710 13.42 -27.72 -35.36
C LYS A 710 13.25 -27.47 -36.86
N ASP A 711 14.35 -27.31 -37.61
CA ASP A 711 14.32 -27.16 -39.07
C ASP A 711 13.66 -28.38 -39.75
N LYS A 712 14.01 -29.61 -39.33
CA LYS A 712 13.41 -30.82 -39.89
C LYS A 712 11.90 -30.91 -39.66
N ARG A 713 11.37 -30.42 -38.53
CA ARG A 713 9.91 -30.28 -38.33
C ARG A 713 9.31 -29.20 -39.23
N SER A 714 9.92 -28.01 -39.26
CA SER A 714 9.46 -26.89 -40.08
C SER A 714 9.34 -27.24 -41.58
N ARG A 715 10.22 -28.13 -42.09
CA ARG A 715 10.16 -28.64 -43.46
C ARG A 715 9.11 -29.74 -43.69
N GLN A 716 8.65 -30.43 -42.64
CA GLN A 716 7.53 -31.36 -42.74
C GLN A 716 6.19 -30.61 -42.77
N ASP A 717 6.02 -29.59 -41.92
CA ASP A 717 4.80 -28.77 -41.89
C ASP A 717 4.63 -27.99 -43.21
N ALA A 718 5.73 -27.50 -43.79
CA ALA A 718 5.75 -26.86 -45.11
C ALA A 718 5.41 -27.79 -46.29
N SER A 719 5.20 -29.09 -46.07
CA SER A 719 4.81 -30.06 -47.13
C SER A 719 3.30 -30.28 -47.26
N GLN A 720 2.47 -29.61 -46.45
CA GLN A 720 1.00 -29.77 -46.45
C GLN A 720 0.23 -28.48 -46.79
N GLN A 721 0.53 -27.85 -47.93
CA GLN A 721 -0.36 -26.87 -48.56
C GLN A 721 -0.48 -27.10 -50.08
N PRO A 722 -1.71 -27.23 -50.65
CA PRO A 722 -1.91 -27.35 -52.10
C PRO A 722 -1.76 -26.02 -52.85
N SER A 723 -1.21 -26.08 -54.06
CA SER A 723 -1.05 -24.93 -54.99
C SER A 723 -2.37 -24.53 -55.68
N PRO A 724 -2.50 -23.27 -56.17
CA PRO A 724 -3.80 -22.70 -56.55
C PRO A 724 -4.21 -22.89 -58.03
N GLN A 725 -5.52 -23.01 -58.24
CA GLN A 725 -6.27 -22.78 -59.49
C GLN A 725 -7.71 -22.37 -59.11
N ARG A 726 -8.54 -21.72 -59.93
CA ARG A 726 -8.41 -20.81 -61.10
C ARG A 726 -9.87 -20.45 -61.44
N GLU A 727 -10.16 -19.21 -61.86
CA GLU A 727 -11.56 -18.80 -62.13
C GLU A 727 -12.27 -19.65 -63.19
N SER A 728 -13.54 -19.98 -62.95
CA SER A 728 -14.49 -20.45 -63.96
C SER A 728 -15.94 -20.12 -63.56
N LYS A 729 -16.85 -20.09 -64.53
CA LYS A 729 -18.22 -19.58 -64.40
C LYS A 729 -19.26 -20.72 -64.25
N GLY A 730 -20.35 -20.44 -63.54
CA GLY A 730 -21.70 -20.67 -64.10
C GLY A 730 -22.63 -21.71 -63.44
N ASN A 731 -23.69 -21.18 -62.82
CA ASN A 731 -25.11 -21.62 -62.87
C ASN A 731 -25.59 -23.02 -62.40
N SER A 732 -26.92 -23.08 -62.19
CA SER A 732 -27.80 -24.20 -61.76
C SER A 732 -27.55 -24.71 -60.33
N ALA A 733 -28.49 -24.57 -59.38
CA ALA A 733 -29.86 -25.12 -59.28
C ALA A 733 -29.83 -26.66 -59.21
N SER A 734 -30.39 -27.36 -58.21
CA SER A 734 -31.58 -27.10 -57.37
C SER A 734 -31.59 -28.12 -56.18
N HIS A 735 -32.60 -28.37 -55.32
CA HIS A 735 -34.02 -27.97 -55.21
C HIS A 735 -34.54 -28.29 -53.77
N THR A 736 -35.37 -27.42 -53.14
CA THR A 736 -36.31 -27.68 -51.99
C THR A 736 -35.79 -28.38 -50.71
N THR A 737 -36.27 -28.10 -49.49
CA THR A 737 -37.57 -27.60 -48.96
C THR A 737 -37.24 -26.72 -47.72
N THR A 738 -37.75 -25.50 -47.49
CA THR A 738 -39.14 -25.05 -47.18
C THR A 738 -39.88 -25.99 -46.22
N ILE A 739 -40.54 -25.56 -45.14
CA ILE A 739 -41.35 -24.35 -44.84
C ILE A 739 -40.95 -23.86 -43.41
N ASP A 740 -40.75 -22.58 -43.04
CA ASP A 740 -41.47 -21.30 -43.27
C ASP A 740 -42.75 -21.16 -42.36
N GLU A 741 -43.31 -19.98 -42.00
CA GLU A 741 -42.99 -18.58 -42.33
C GLU A 741 -43.57 -17.57 -41.30
N SER A 742 -42.99 -16.36 -41.22
CA SER A 742 -43.69 -15.06 -41.00
C SER A 742 -44.43 -14.81 -39.65
N VAL A 743 -44.92 -13.60 -39.29
CA VAL A 743 -45.10 -12.27 -39.94
C VAL A 743 -44.61 -11.21 -38.92
N SER A 744 -43.75 -10.20 -39.19
CA SER A 744 -43.89 -8.95 -40.00
C SER A 744 -45.04 -8.02 -39.51
N GLN A 745 -45.10 -6.68 -39.70
CA GLN A 745 -44.13 -5.60 -40.01
C GLN A 745 -44.88 -4.24 -39.89
N GLN A 746 -44.17 -3.12 -39.63
CA GLN A 746 -44.43 -1.73 -40.12
C GLN A 746 -43.21 -0.85 -39.71
N MET A 747 -42.47 -0.20 -40.62
CA MET A 747 -42.72 1.09 -41.31
C MET A 747 -42.75 2.30 -40.35
N ASN A 748 -42.15 3.48 -40.59
CA ASN A 748 -41.34 4.06 -41.71
C ASN A 748 -40.71 5.40 -41.20
N GLN A 749 -39.78 6.13 -41.84
CA GLN A 749 -38.72 5.91 -42.86
C GLN A 749 -37.94 7.25 -43.08
N CYS A 750 -36.63 7.19 -43.41
CA CYS A 750 -35.77 8.33 -43.87
C CYS A 750 -35.47 9.46 -42.83
N ASP A 751 -34.37 10.24 -42.90
CA ASP A 751 -33.27 10.27 -43.89
C ASP A 751 -31.89 10.70 -43.31
N ALA A 752 -30.86 10.64 -44.17
CA ALA A 752 -29.42 10.92 -43.99
C ALA A 752 -29.05 12.28 -43.31
N LEU A 753 -27.81 12.56 -42.84
CA LEU A 753 -26.50 12.36 -43.51
C LEU A 753 -25.29 12.37 -42.53
N HIS A 754 -24.12 12.01 -43.06
CA HIS A 754 -22.75 12.06 -42.49
C HIS A 754 -22.31 10.94 -41.52
N ASN A 755 -21.56 10.00 -42.10
CA ASN A 755 -20.51 9.19 -41.47
C ASN A 755 -19.30 9.28 -42.44
N PRO A 756 -18.05 9.43 -41.97
CA PRO A 756 -17.14 8.28 -41.87
C PRO A 756 -16.23 8.33 -40.61
N LEU A 757 -15.57 7.26 -40.16
CA LEU A 757 -15.43 5.89 -40.67
C LEU A 757 -15.26 4.95 -39.45
N HIS A 758 -16.15 3.99 -39.23
CA HIS A 758 -15.98 3.01 -38.15
C HIS A 758 -15.01 1.90 -38.60
N VAL A 759 -13.82 1.86 -38.00
CA VAL A 759 -12.93 0.68 -38.05
C VAL A 759 -13.15 -0.10 -36.76
N SER A 760 -13.74 -1.29 -36.87
CA SER A 760 -13.86 -2.24 -35.77
C SER A 760 -12.54 -3.01 -35.59
N PRO A 761 -11.85 -2.94 -34.44
CA PRO A 761 -10.65 -3.73 -34.20
C PRO A 761 -11.00 -5.21 -34.07
N SER A 762 -10.33 -6.07 -34.84
CA SER A 762 -10.38 -7.52 -34.65
C SER A 762 -9.61 -7.94 -33.39
N LEU A 763 -10.08 -8.98 -32.71
CA LEU A 763 -9.60 -9.39 -31.39
C LEU A 763 -8.30 -10.24 -31.45
N ASP A 764 -7.18 -9.62 -31.85
CA ASP A 764 -5.86 -10.29 -31.87
C ASP A 764 -5.00 -9.91 -30.65
N TYR A 765 -5.12 -10.71 -29.59
CA TYR A 765 -4.38 -10.55 -28.33
C TYR A 765 -2.92 -11.06 -28.45
N SER A 766 -2.15 -10.46 -29.36
CA SER A 766 -0.74 -10.82 -29.56
C SER A 766 0.15 -10.24 -28.45
N LEU A 767 0.86 -11.11 -27.74
CA LEU A 767 1.73 -10.75 -26.62
C LEU A 767 3.03 -10.12 -27.14
N THR A 768 3.06 -8.80 -27.28
CA THR A 768 4.32 -8.06 -27.29
C THR A 768 4.99 -8.23 -25.91
N MET A 769 6.28 -8.56 -25.90
CA MET A 769 7.04 -8.75 -24.66
C MET A 769 7.37 -7.40 -24.01
N ARG A 770 6.38 -6.81 -23.35
CA ARG A 770 6.59 -5.73 -22.37
C ARG A 770 7.50 -6.28 -21.26
N ARG A 771 8.75 -5.81 -21.19
CA ARG A 771 9.61 -5.99 -20.01
C ARG A 771 8.94 -5.32 -18.82
N SER A 772 8.94 -5.97 -17.66
CA SER A 772 8.62 -5.29 -16.40
C SER A 772 9.68 -4.22 -16.09
N PRO A 773 9.37 -3.17 -15.30
CA PRO A 773 10.40 -2.37 -14.61
C PRO A 773 11.33 -3.20 -13.71
N ASP A 774 11.00 -4.46 -13.43
CA ASP A 774 11.85 -5.44 -12.74
C ASP A 774 12.84 -6.15 -13.69
N ASP A 775 12.52 -6.23 -14.99
CA ASP A 775 13.28 -6.95 -16.01
C ASP A 775 14.31 -6.06 -16.75
N ILE A 776 14.49 -4.80 -16.32
CA ILE A 776 15.42 -3.85 -16.94
C ILE A 776 16.86 -4.27 -16.62
N PRO A 777 17.67 -4.71 -17.61
CA PRO A 777 18.97 -5.29 -17.35
C PRO A 777 20.01 -4.18 -17.13
N LEU A 778 20.37 -3.93 -15.86
CA LEU A 778 21.59 -3.16 -15.55
C LEU A 778 22.80 -3.86 -16.20
N MET A 779 23.73 -3.07 -16.76
CA MET A 779 24.88 -3.62 -17.47
C MET A 779 25.75 -4.46 -16.52
N THR A 780 26.07 -5.68 -16.93
CA THR A 780 27.06 -6.48 -16.20
C THR A 780 28.44 -5.82 -16.30
N PRO A 781 29.34 -5.99 -15.30
CA PRO A 781 30.61 -5.26 -15.22
C PRO A 781 31.53 -5.40 -16.45
N ASN A 782 31.32 -6.43 -17.28
CA ASN A 782 32.15 -6.73 -18.44
C ASN A 782 31.92 -5.80 -19.65
N ASN A 783 30.88 -4.96 -19.65
CA ASN A 783 30.56 -4.09 -20.78
C ASN A 783 31.13 -2.66 -20.69
N ILE A 784 31.97 -2.35 -19.70
CA ILE A 784 32.64 -1.05 -19.60
C ILE A 784 33.77 -0.93 -20.64
N THR A 785 33.40 -0.45 -21.83
CA THR A 785 34.34 0.11 -22.83
C THR A 785 33.84 1.48 -23.27
N MET A 786 34.76 2.38 -23.66
CA MET A 786 34.55 3.81 -23.96
C MET A 786 34.51 4.77 -22.75
N ILE A 787 35.67 4.95 -22.11
CA ILE A 787 35.98 6.20 -21.37
C ILE A 787 36.63 7.19 -22.35
N PRO A 788 36.11 8.42 -22.53
CA PRO A 788 36.83 9.48 -23.24
C PRO A 788 38.05 9.96 -22.45
N ASN A 789 39.23 10.02 -23.10
CA ASN A 789 40.48 10.45 -22.45
C ASN A 789 40.51 11.98 -22.22
N SER A 790 39.92 12.44 -21.11
CA SER A 790 39.98 13.86 -20.71
C SER A 790 39.95 14.08 -19.19
N LEU A 791 40.89 13.47 -18.45
CA LEU A 791 41.26 13.86 -17.07
C LEU A 791 42.59 13.17 -16.64
N MET A 792 43.74 13.69 -17.10
CA MET A 792 45.03 13.32 -16.51
C MET A 792 45.30 14.20 -15.29
N GLY A 793 45.34 13.62 -14.08
CA GLY A 793 45.54 14.44 -12.88
C GLY A 793 45.54 13.78 -11.49
N LEU A 794 45.53 12.44 -11.36
CA LEU A 794 45.69 11.77 -10.06
C LEU A 794 46.61 10.55 -10.17
N SER A 795 47.36 10.28 -9.10
CA SER A 795 48.43 9.27 -9.05
C SER A 795 47.93 7.88 -8.64
N ASN A 796 48.52 6.84 -9.24
CA ASN A 796 48.23 5.43 -8.93
C ASN A 796 48.24 5.10 -7.43
N MET A 797 47.20 4.41 -6.97
CA MET A 797 47.27 3.49 -5.83
C MET A 797 46.83 2.10 -6.28
N SER A 798 47.40 1.06 -5.69
CA SER A 798 47.20 -0.34 -6.13
C SER A 798 45.95 -0.98 -5.49
N PRO A 799 45.31 -1.95 -6.15
CA PRO A 799 44.11 -2.60 -5.64
C PRO A 799 44.41 -3.71 -4.63
N TYR A 800 43.40 -4.02 -3.81
CA TYR A 800 43.29 -5.15 -2.86
C TYR A 800 44.28 -5.20 -1.67
N SER A 801 43.75 -4.92 -0.48
CA SER A 801 44.22 -5.48 0.79
C SER A 801 43.02 -5.99 1.61
N THR A 802 42.81 -7.30 1.58
CA THR A 802 41.83 -7.99 2.44
C THR A 802 42.27 -7.94 3.91
N PHE A 803 41.35 -7.72 4.84
CA PHE A 803 41.57 -7.89 6.28
C PHE A 803 40.65 -8.97 6.87
N PRO A 804 41.17 -9.86 7.75
CA PRO A 804 40.41 -10.98 8.30
C PRO A 804 39.67 -10.61 9.60
N ALA A 805 38.71 -11.44 9.97
CA ALA A 805 38.07 -11.38 11.29
C ALA A 805 39.05 -11.78 12.42
N GLY A 806 38.95 -11.12 13.58
CA GLY A 806 39.74 -11.45 14.77
C GLY A 806 39.10 -10.91 16.06
N TYR A 807 38.69 -11.82 16.95
CA TYR A 807 38.20 -11.49 18.30
C TYR A 807 39.34 -11.04 19.22
N SER A 808 39.08 -10.07 20.11
CA SER A 808 39.76 -9.91 21.40
C SER A 808 38.95 -9.00 22.33
N SER A 809 39.03 -9.22 23.64
CA SER A 809 38.11 -8.63 24.63
C SER A 809 38.79 -7.74 25.68
N ALA A 810 38.30 -6.51 25.80
CA ALA A 810 38.39 -5.59 26.94
C ALA A 810 37.35 -4.46 26.70
N GLY A 811 36.77 -3.79 27.68
CA GLY A 811 36.83 -3.88 29.14
C GLY A 811 36.03 -2.71 29.73
N LEU A 812 35.10 -2.97 30.66
CA LEU A 812 34.11 -1.99 31.15
C LEU A 812 34.76 -0.75 31.83
N PRO A 813 34.05 0.40 31.83
CA PRO A 813 33.20 0.70 33.00
C PRO A 813 31.71 0.89 32.66
N SER A 814 30.85 0.51 33.60
CA SER A 814 29.40 0.67 33.55
C SER A 814 28.91 1.97 34.21
N THR A 815 27.86 2.59 33.67
CA THR A 815 27.05 3.60 34.39
C THR A 815 25.55 3.33 34.27
N HIS A 816 25.01 2.72 35.34
CA HIS A 816 23.63 2.78 35.83
C HIS A 816 22.44 2.76 34.85
N SER A 817 21.75 1.62 34.86
CA SER A 817 20.29 1.55 34.65
C SER A 817 19.53 2.37 35.71
N THR A 818 18.41 2.97 35.31
CA THR A 818 17.35 3.44 36.22
C THR A 818 15.99 2.92 35.78
N THR A 819 15.35 2.12 36.63
CA THR A 819 14.00 1.57 36.43
C THR A 819 12.91 2.61 36.69
N ARG A 820 11.86 2.62 35.85
CA ARG A 820 10.47 3.08 36.11
C ARG A 820 9.58 2.28 35.12
N VAL A 821 8.49 1.61 35.52
CA VAL A 821 7.33 2.00 36.38
C VAL A 821 6.46 3.04 35.69
#